data_AF-A0A4Q4ZMJ9-F1
#
_entry.id   AF-A0A4Q4ZMJ9-F1
#
_cell.length_a   1.000
_cell.length_b   1.000
_cell.length_c   1.000
_cell.angle_alpha   90.00
_cell.angle_beta   90.00
_cell.angle_gamma   90.00
#
_symmetry.space_group_name_H-M   'P 1'
#
loop_
_entity.id
_entity.type
_entity.pdbx_description
1 polymer ?
#
loop_
_entity_poly.entity_id
_entity_poly.type
_entity_poly.pdbx_seq_one_letter_code
_entity_poly.pdbx_strand_id
1 'polypeptide(L)'
;MWRRTYLFLVIVRLWFALSPSYLHPDENFQGPEVIAGQIFSYPVRLTWEFTSENPIRSVFPLWPVYGLPMLLLRWLWVGNGNDGEVPPIAVFYTLRVLMFVLSFVLEDWAIHELVQSSRHRRVAVLLVASSYVTWTFQTHTFSNSVETLVVAWSLVLIERILETRQSASVMASTMLGIVAIFGVFNRITFPAFLLIPGLRLIPHFINKPLSLIFMAASALLTVLIAIALDTSFYASHSITWSDLIQHPVITPWNNVRYNISPSNLAAHGLHPWYQHLLVNIPLLIGPAAILLFTHRQLSLRLYSAISGIFVLSIFQHQEARFLQPTIPLLLSSIQLPKDPKRMKIWLGAWIAFNGVLGFLMGIYHQGGVVPTQVFMSNQPDATRTVWWKTYMPPIWLLDGKNSVLRTEDMPGMQGPALLEHLGHIATCDIPADRRSLEYLKEPNGTYLIAPRSAVWLDPYLENKGLDGLRFREVWSYSRHLNLDDLDWGEDGVWDTLKRVIGRRGIVAWRVTRSCDRPLARQDHGGPTASHRVMVPSITEFMAPFRLQPLWIETKDVDFHFKEEFNELTTAVVTAGPVKLSSPPRRAVTELDGAAVEEAHRRDDTATKAFSGAQIKTFDGKCLFVDKLSGDFRANLTPIQVAECDSTDGQGWDIIIRGRHNDVEDSMLVVNTLTGACFNFDPRRAVDSQVFLFSCGGRADGGGDVADSQLFPYTGGAGPGSFTPRNDLASCFTVTDNVVGIEPCVSGNLDQLFLFNGVPEIIDPGNGQEPNEPSTSPPQPSGVISITSSSELTSETPSVTTVSSLTGTATTGTAATEIPNPTDPAPVSGAGGVLQPTAAAEAHERDDTATRAFTSVSIRASDGRCLFVDPTAGDFRQNLIPISLVECRGTANEKFDIVTAGRHNDAADSALVISSLAGDTVTIFSCGGRADGNGLTNSGQLIPYISGTDLTFAPTSERNVTCIVPGEGRLVSAPCAEEGSQIFTVLA
;
A
#
# COMPACT_ATOMS: atom_id res chain seq x y z
N MET A 1 37.23 -37.36 -5.52
CA MET A 1 35.81 -37.30 -5.97
C MET A 1 35.02 -36.19 -5.28
N TRP A 2 34.75 -36.24 -3.97
CA TRP A 2 33.83 -35.30 -3.26
C TRP A 2 33.89 -33.81 -3.68
N ARG A 3 35.08 -33.20 -3.84
CA ARG A 3 35.22 -31.81 -4.31
C ARG A 3 34.59 -31.54 -5.68
N ARG A 4 34.67 -32.49 -6.63
CA ARG A 4 34.01 -32.38 -7.95
C ARG A 4 32.50 -32.48 -7.82
N THR A 5 32.00 -33.32 -6.92
CA THR A 5 30.57 -33.42 -6.59
C THR A 5 30.06 -32.11 -5.99
N TYR A 6 30.80 -31.52 -5.05
CA TYR A 6 30.47 -30.21 -4.47
C TYR A 6 30.45 -29.09 -5.52
N LEU A 7 31.48 -28.98 -6.35
CA LEU A 7 31.50 -27.97 -7.43
C LEU A 7 30.35 -28.15 -8.44
N PHE A 8 29.99 -29.39 -8.78
CA PHE A 8 28.79 -29.66 -9.59
C PHE A 8 27.50 -29.21 -8.88
N LEU A 9 27.38 -29.48 -7.58
CA LEU A 9 26.22 -29.05 -6.78
C LEU A 9 26.13 -27.53 -6.64
N VAL A 10 27.25 -26.80 -6.63
CA VAL A 10 27.28 -25.32 -6.67
C VAL A 10 26.78 -24.81 -8.03
N ILE A 11 27.13 -25.46 -9.14
CA ILE A 11 26.59 -25.14 -10.48
C ILE A 11 25.08 -25.43 -10.56
N VAL A 12 24.61 -26.52 -9.95
CA VAL A 12 23.17 -26.81 -9.82
C VAL A 12 22.45 -25.75 -8.97
N ARG A 13 23.05 -25.33 -7.84
CA ARG A 13 22.53 -24.23 -7.01
C ARG A 13 22.42 -22.92 -7.81
N LEU A 14 23.43 -22.58 -8.62
CA LEU A 14 23.42 -21.38 -9.47
C LEU A 14 22.34 -21.45 -10.57
N TRP A 15 22.12 -22.62 -11.19
CA TRP A 15 21.01 -22.81 -12.15
C TRP A 15 19.67 -22.52 -11.47
N PHE A 16 19.39 -23.12 -10.31
CA PHE A 16 18.13 -22.89 -9.60
C PHE A 16 17.97 -21.43 -9.12
N ALA A 17 19.05 -20.77 -8.67
CA ALA A 17 19.01 -19.34 -8.33
C ALA A 17 18.61 -18.44 -9.51
N LEU A 18 19.17 -18.72 -10.70
CA LEU A 18 18.87 -18.01 -11.96
C LEU A 18 17.58 -18.49 -12.65
N SER A 19 16.78 -19.34 -12.01
CA SER A 19 15.50 -19.78 -12.54
C SER A 19 14.39 -18.75 -12.26
N PRO A 20 13.35 -18.67 -13.12
CA PRO A 20 12.20 -17.79 -12.91
C PRO A 20 11.16 -18.35 -11.92
N SER A 21 11.46 -19.39 -11.13
CA SER A 21 10.52 -19.89 -10.11
C SER A 21 10.16 -18.81 -9.09
N TYR A 22 8.89 -18.78 -8.66
CA TYR A 22 8.34 -17.75 -7.80
C TYR A 22 7.71 -18.39 -6.56
N LEU A 23 8.52 -18.64 -5.53
CA LEU A 23 8.16 -19.62 -4.50
C LEU A 23 7.07 -19.16 -3.53
N HIS A 24 6.92 -17.84 -3.33
CA HIS A 24 5.90 -17.22 -2.48
C HIS A 24 5.92 -15.69 -2.69
N PRO A 25 4.77 -14.98 -2.66
CA PRO A 25 4.67 -13.51 -2.77
C PRO A 25 5.75 -12.72 -1.99
N ASP A 26 5.87 -13.01 -0.69
CA ASP A 26 6.82 -12.41 0.26
C ASP A 26 8.30 -12.40 -0.18
N GLU A 27 8.70 -13.21 -1.16
CA GLU A 27 10.03 -13.15 -1.78
C GLU A 27 10.37 -11.72 -2.26
N ASN A 28 9.34 -10.96 -2.69
CA ASN A 28 9.48 -9.60 -3.18
C ASN A 28 8.92 -8.57 -2.20
N PHE A 29 7.68 -8.79 -1.73
CA PHE A 29 6.93 -7.81 -0.94
C PHE A 29 7.49 -7.56 0.48
N GLN A 30 8.30 -8.46 1.04
CA GLN A 30 8.95 -8.27 2.36
C GLN A 30 10.40 -7.80 2.28
N GLY A 31 10.91 -7.44 1.10
CA GLY A 31 12.32 -7.06 0.96
C GLY A 31 12.65 -6.27 -0.31
N PRO A 32 12.89 -6.94 -1.45
CA PRO A 32 13.31 -6.30 -2.69
C PRO A 32 12.43 -5.12 -3.10
N GLU A 33 11.10 -5.28 -3.08
CA GLU A 33 10.18 -4.25 -3.57
C GLU A 33 10.22 -2.99 -2.70
N VAL A 34 10.26 -3.14 -1.38
CA VAL A 34 10.31 -2.03 -0.40
C VAL A 34 11.52 -1.11 -0.62
N ILE A 35 12.68 -1.71 -0.93
CA ILE A 35 13.96 -0.99 -1.06
C ILE A 35 14.21 -0.52 -2.51
N ALA A 36 13.75 -1.26 -3.52
CA ALA A 36 13.95 -0.90 -4.92
C ALA A 36 13.29 0.46 -5.27
N GLY A 37 12.10 0.73 -4.71
CA GLY A 37 11.42 2.02 -4.86
C GLY A 37 12.21 3.20 -4.26
N GLN A 38 12.97 2.98 -3.18
CA GLN A 38 13.79 4.03 -2.55
C GLN A 38 15.09 4.32 -3.32
N ILE A 39 15.63 3.35 -4.08
CA ILE A 39 16.94 3.46 -4.74
C ILE A 39 16.84 3.78 -6.23
N PHE A 40 15.79 3.31 -6.89
CA PHE A 40 15.61 3.45 -8.35
C PHE A 40 14.34 4.21 -8.74
N SER A 41 13.60 4.77 -7.78
CA SER A 41 12.32 5.48 -8.01
C SER A 41 11.24 4.65 -8.72
N TYR A 42 11.38 3.31 -8.76
CA TYR A 42 10.35 2.44 -9.31
C TYR A 42 9.02 2.61 -8.56
N PRO A 43 7.86 2.50 -9.25
CA PRO A 43 6.59 2.29 -8.58
C PRO A 43 6.59 0.96 -7.81
N VAL A 44 6.14 0.98 -6.57
CA VAL A 44 6.15 -0.17 -5.65
C VAL A 44 4.87 -0.21 -4.81
N ARG A 45 4.44 -1.40 -4.39
CA ARG A 45 3.34 -1.57 -3.45
C ARG A 45 3.88 -2.08 -2.12
N LEU A 46 3.86 -1.20 -1.12
CA LEU A 46 3.99 -1.59 0.27
C LEU A 46 2.75 -2.40 0.69
N THR A 47 2.95 -3.50 1.39
CA THR A 47 1.86 -4.30 1.98
C THR A 47 1.38 -3.71 3.30
N TRP A 48 0.24 -4.20 3.80
CA TRP A 48 -0.29 -3.83 5.12
C TRP A 48 0.74 -3.95 6.25
N GLU A 49 1.72 -4.86 6.13
CA GLU A 49 2.80 -5.04 7.10
C GLU A 49 3.70 -3.80 7.29
N PHE A 50 3.70 -2.90 6.29
CA PHE A 50 4.42 -1.63 6.26
C PHE A 50 3.47 -0.41 6.31
N THR A 51 2.20 -0.54 5.91
CA THR A 51 1.25 0.59 5.83
C THR A 51 0.24 0.68 6.98
N SER A 52 0.16 -0.32 7.87
CA SER A 52 -0.68 -0.25 9.08
C SER A 52 -0.17 0.79 10.09
N GLU A 53 -1.05 1.30 10.96
CA GLU A 53 -0.70 2.21 12.08
C GLU A 53 0.43 1.68 13.00
N ASN A 54 0.60 0.36 13.09
CA ASN A 54 1.63 -0.28 13.92
C ASN A 54 2.48 -1.23 13.05
N PRO A 55 3.37 -0.72 12.17
CA PRO A 55 4.11 -1.53 11.20
C PRO A 55 4.88 -2.68 11.85
N ILE A 56 4.86 -3.85 11.20
CA ILE A 56 5.40 -5.10 11.75
C ILE A 56 6.68 -5.57 11.05
N ARG A 57 7.15 -4.86 10.02
CA ARG A 57 8.38 -5.18 9.28
C ARG A 57 9.43 -4.10 9.48
N SER A 58 10.65 -4.51 9.81
CA SER A 58 11.78 -3.60 9.89
C SER A 58 12.39 -3.36 8.51
N VAL A 59 12.85 -2.13 8.25
CA VAL A 59 13.67 -1.80 7.07
C VAL A 59 15.17 -1.83 7.38
N PHE A 60 15.56 -1.74 8.66
CA PHE A 60 16.95 -1.93 9.11
C PHE A 60 17.65 -3.17 8.52
N PRO A 61 17.06 -4.39 8.50
CA PRO A 61 17.71 -5.56 7.90
C PRO A 61 17.71 -5.53 6.36
N LEU A 62 16.77 -4.80 5.75
CA LEU A 62 16.63 -4.73 4.30
C LEU A 62 17.71 -3.84 3.66
N TRP A 63 18.17 -2.81 4.38
CA TRP A 63 19.24 -1.92 3.91
C TRP A 63 20.58 -2.63 3.67
N PRO A 64 21.15 -3.43 4.60
CA PRO A 64 22.37 -4.19 4.35
C PRO A 64 22.22 -5.33 3.34
N VAL A 65 21.05 -5.99 3.28
CA VAL A 65 20.85 -7.19 2.45
C VAL A 65 20.46 -6.84 1.01
N TYR A 66 19.63 -5.82 0.81
CA TYR A 66 19.13 -5.43 -0.52
C TYR A 66 19.61 -4.03 -0.91
N GLY A 67 19.60 -3.08 0.02
CA GLY A 67 19.94 -1.67 -0.27
C GLY A 67 21.39 -1.45 -0.71
N LEU A 68 22.38 -1.93 0.06
CA LEU A 68 23.79 -1.77 -0.31
C LEU A 68 24.14 -2.46 -1.65
N PRO A 69 23.67 -3.69 -1.95
CA PRO A 69 23.85 -4.30 -3.28
C PRO A 69 23.14 -3.56 -4.41
N MET A 70 21.95 -2.99 -4.18
CA MET A 70 21.25 -2.16 -5.17
C MET A 70 21.98 -0.84 -5.45
N LEU A 71 22.50 -0.16 -4.42
CA LEU A 71 23.33 1.04 -4.57
C LEU A 71 24.62 0.73 -5.35
N LEU A 72 25.27 -0.40 -5.05
CA LEU A 72 26.45 -0.87 -5.80
C LEU A 72 26.11 -1.15 -7.26
N LEU A 73 24.97 -1.79 -7.55
CA LEU A 73 24.49 -2.03 -8.91
C LEU A 73 24.23 -0.70 -9.65
N ARG A 74 23.57 0.27 -9.00
CA ARG A 74 23.32 1.62 -9.56
C ARG A 74 24.64 2.33 -9.91
N TRP A 75 25.62 2.27 -9.01
CA TRP A 75 26.94 2.87 -9.22
C TRP A 75 27.72 2.20 -10.37
N LEU A 76 27.73 0.86 -10.44
CA LEU A 76 28.35 0.11 -11.54
C LEU A 76 27.67 0.37 -12.90
N TRP A 77 26.35 0.53 -12.92
CA TRP A 77 25.58 0.78 -14.14
C TRP A 77 25.95 2.12 -14.79
N VAL A 78 25.93 3.19 -13.98
CA VAL A 78 26.33 4.55 -14.39
C VAL A 78 27.83 4.60 -14.70
N GLY A 79 28.67 3.96 -13.87
CA GLY A 79 30.12 3.90 -14.08
C GLY A 79 30.56 3.22 -15.39
N ASN A 80 29.71 2.35 -15.94
CA ASN A 80 29.91 1.73 -17.26
C ASN A 80 29.41 2.58 -18.45
N GLY A 81 28.96 3.82 -18.22
CA GLY A 81 28.47 4.72 -19.28
C GLY A 81 27.05 4.42 -19.75
N ASN A 82 26.20 3.84 -18.89
CA ASN A 82 24.76 3.74 -19.15
C ASN A 82 24.06 4.90 -18.43
N ASP A 83 23.66 5.93 -19.17
CA ASP A 83 22.99 7.12 -18.63
C ASP A 83 21.50 6.88 -18.29
N GLY A 84 20.96 5.70 -18.62
CA GLY A 84 19.58 5.31 -18.36
C GLY A 84 19.40 4.57 -17.02
N GLU A 85 18.16 4.51 -16.55
CA GLU A 85 17.77 3.77 -15.34
C GLU A 85 18.14 2.28 -15.43
N VAL A 86 18.36 1.64 -14.27
CA VAL A 86 18.63 0.20 -14.21
C VAL A 86 17.31 -0.53 -14.48
N PRO A 87 17.23 -1.50 -15.40
CA PRO A 87 16.01 -2.28 -15.61
C PRO A 87 15.69 -3.15 -14.37
N PRO A 88 14.45 -3.20 -13.86
CA PRO A 88 14.07 -4.01 -12.70
C PRO A 88 14.44 -5.49 -12.81
N ILE A 89 14.38 -6.05 -14.02
CA ILE A 89 14.77 -7.44 -14.27
C ILE A 89 16.29 -7.70 -14.07
N ALA A 90 17.14 -6.68 -14.28
CA ALA A 90 18.55 -6.76 -13.96
C ALA A 90 18.75 -6.80 -12.43
N VAL A 91 18.05 -5.92 -11.70
CA VAL A 91 18.05 -5.92 -10.22
C VAL A 91 17.60 -7.27 -9.67
N PHE A 92 16.49 -7.83 -10.18
CA PHE A 92 15.98 -9.14 -9.77
C PHE A 92 17.03 -10.25 -9.88
N TYR A 93 17.70 -10.37 -11.03
CA TYR A 93 18.76 -11.37 -11.18
C TYR A 93 20.02 -11.06 -10.38
N THR A 94 20.38 -9.78 -10.17
CA THR A 94 21.46 -9.39 -9.25
C THR A 94 21.17 -9.86 -7.83
N LEU A 95 19.94 -9.71 -7.33
CA LEU A 95 19.57 -10.21 -6.00
C LEU A 95 19.57 -11.74 -5.91
N ARG A 96 19.15 -12.45 -6.96
CA ARG A 96 19.27 -13.93 -7.00
C ARG A 96 20.73 -14.41 -7.02
N VAL A 97 21.61 -13.72 -7.76
CA VAL A 97 23.05 -13.98 -7.72
C VAL A 97 23.64 -13.66 -6.34
N LEU A 98 23.21 -12.57 -5.71
CA LEU A 98 23.60 -12.22 -4.34
C LEU A 98 23.20 -13.31 -3.35
N MET A 99 21.94 -13.75 -3.33
CA MET A 99 21.47 -14.79 -2.40
C MET A 99 22.15 -16.13 -2.65
N PHE A 100 22.45 -16.48 -3.91
CA PHE A 100 23.34 -17.60 -4.25
C PHE A 100 24.74 -17.44 -3.64
N VAL A 101 25.37 -16.26 -3.76
CA VAL A 101 26.69 -15.97 -3.18
C VAL A 101 26.64 -16.02 -1.65
N LEU A 102 25.60 -15.46 -1.02
CA LEU A 102 25.42 -15.49 0.43
C LEU A 102 25.22 -16.92 0.95
N SER A 103 24.44 -17.77 0.27
CA SER A 103 24.38 -19.20 0.57
C SER A 103 25.76 -19.87 0.40
N PHE A 104 26.42 -19.71 -0.73
CA PHE A 104 27.71 -20.36 -1.02
C PHE A 104 28.86 -19.92 -0.09
N VAL A 105 28.89 -18.63 0.31
CA VAL A 105 29.98 -18.04 1.10
C VAL A 105 29.69 -18.06 2.60
N LEU A 106 28.44 -17.86 3.04
CA LEU A 106 28.10 -17.75 4.46
C LEU A 106 27.46 -19.03 5.03
N GLU A 107 26.60 -19.74 4.30
CA GLU A 107 25.94 -20.97 4.79
C GLU A 107 26.95 -22.14 4.83
N ASP A 108 27.58 -22.44 3.69
CA ASP A 108 28.55 -23.55 3.59
C ASP A 108 29.82 -23.28 4.44
N TRP A 109 30.21 -22.01 4.63
CA TRP A 109 31.30 -21.66 5.56
C TRP A 109 30.88 -21.84 7.02
N ALA A 110 29.69 -21.41 7.44
CA ALA A 110 29.22 -21.67 8.80
C ALA A 110 29.15 -23.18 9.11
N ILE A 111 28.71 -24.01 8.15
CA ILE A 111 28.79 -25.48 8.26
C ILE A 111 30.24 -26.00 8.24
N HIS A 112 31.16 -25.30 7.58
CA HIS A 112 32.59 -25.61 7.62
C HIS A 112 33.23 -25.33 8.99
N GLU A 113 32.80 -24.28 9.70
CA GLU A 113 33.25 -23.94 11.06
C GLU A 113 32.62 -24.90 12.09
N LEU A 114 31.29 -24.99 12.13
CA LEU A 114 30.48 -25.76 13.11
C LEU A 114 30.65 -27.29 13.02
N VAL A 115 31.50 -27.78 12.11
CA VAL A 115 31.79 -29.21 11.91
C VAL A 115 33.30 -29.46 11.96
N GLN A 116 33.85 -29.41 13.17
CA GLN A 116 35.26 -29.67 13.48
C GLN A 116 35.77 -31.02 12.89
N SER A 117 34.94 -32.06 12.88
CA SER A 117 35.31 -33.37 12.30
C SER A 117 35.41 -33.31 10.78
N SER A 118 36.65 -33.27 10.27
CA SER A 118 36.95 -33.19 8.83
C SER A 118 36.45 -34.38 7.99
N ARG A 119 36.04 -35.51 8.60
CA ARG A 119 35.30 -36.59 7.90
C ARG A 119 33.81 -36.27 7.82
N HIS A 120 33.22 -35.79 8.92
CA HIS A 120 31.80 -35.44 8.98
C HIS A 120 31.47 -34.22 8.12
N ARG A 121 32.33 -33.19 8.14
CA ARG A 121 32.21 -31.95 7.36
C ARG A 121 31.99 -32.22 5.87
N ARG A 122 32.74 -33.17 5.29
CA ARG A 122 32.60 -33.58 3.87
C ARG A 122 31.25 -34.22 3.55
N VAL A 123 30.56 -34.77 4.55
CA VAL A 123 29.22 -35.35 4.40
C VAL A 123 28.17 -34.26 4.61
N ALA A 124 28.27 -33.50 5.72
CA ALA A 124 27.40 -32.38 6.05
C ALA A 124 27.26 -31.38 4.89
N VAL A 125 28.38 -30.89 4.36
CA VAL A 125 28.42 -29.91 3.26
C VAL A 125 27.84 -30.50 1.97
N LEU A 126 28.07 -31.79 1.67
CA LEU A 126 27.44 -32.43 0.51
C LEU A 126 25.93 -32.65 0.69
N LEU A 127 25.44 -32.86 1.92
CA LEU A 127 24.01 -32.97 2.20
C LEU A 127 23.31 -31.62 2.07
N VAL A 128 23.87 -30.57 2.67
CA VAL A 128 23.35 -29.19 2.52
C VAL A 128 23.39 -28.76 1.05
N ALA A 129 24.53 -28.89 0.38
CA ALA A 129 24.64 -28.53 -1.04
C ALA A 129 23.84 -29.43 -2.01
N SER A 130 23.25 -30.54 -1.56
CA SER A 130 22.30 -31.35 -2.36
C SER A 130 20.85 -31.34 -1.83
N SER A 131 20.55 -30.42 -0.90
CA SER A 131 19.19 -30.11 -0.47
C SER A 131 18.49 -29.24 -1.50
N TYR A 132 17.27 -29.62 -1.90
CA TYR A 132 16.47 -28.80 -2.81
C TYR A 132 16.12 -27.44 -2.17
N VAL A 133 15.97 -27.37 -0.85
CA VAL A 133 15.72 -26.10 -0.12
C VAL A 133 16.93 -25.15 -0.25
N THR A 134 18.15 -25.70 -0.21
CA THR A 134 19.40 -24.93 -0.42
C THR A 134 19.61 -24.56 -1.89
N TRP A 135 18.97 -25.26 -2.84
CA TRP A 135 18.94 -24.85 -4.25
C TRP A 135 17.90 -23.77 -4.55
N THR A 136 16.70 -23.89 -3.97
CA THR A 136 15.55 -23.05 -4.27
C THR A 136 15.41 -21.96 -3.23
N PHE A 137 14.63 -22.16 -2.15
CA PHE A 137 14.34 -21.15 -1.13
C PHE A 137 15.57 -20.33 -0.69
N GLN A 138 16.68 -20.98 -0.36
CA GLN A 138 17.88 -20.32 0.18
C GLN A 138 18.65 -19.44 -0.83
N THR A 139 18.33 -19.53 -2.13
CA THR A 139 18.85 -18.66 -3.20
C THR A 139 17.84 -17.59 -3.66
N HIS A 140 16.64 -17.59 -3.07
CA HIS A 140 15.62 -16.57 -3.28
C HIS A 140 15.70 -15.53 -2.15
N THR A 141 15.10 -14.35 -2.36
CA THR A 141 15.17 -13.18 -1.47
C THR A 141 14.25 -13.26 -0.25
N PHE A 142 14.19 -14.41 0.42
CA PHE A 142 13.39 -14.57 1.64
C PHE A 142 14.10 -14.06 2.89
N SER A 143 13.34 -13.38 3.76
CA SER A 143 13.74 -13.10 5.15
C SER A 143 14.07 -14.37 5.95
N ASN A 144 13.47 -15.53 5.60
CA ASN A 144 13.84 -16.84 6.16
C ASN A 144 15.23 -17.33 5.72
N SER A 145 15.66 -16.97 4.50
CA SER A 145 16.98 -17.33 3.98
C SER A 145 18.07 -16.46 4.59
N VAL A 146 17.76 -15.18 4.85
CA VAL A 146 18.58 -14.30 5.71
C VAL A 146 18.66 -14.85 7.14
N GLU A 147 17.52 -15.19 7.75
CA GLU A 147 17.43 -15.78 9.10
C GLU A 147 18.30 -17.04 9.22
N THR A 148 18.31 -17.91 8.21
CA THR A 148 19.15 -19.11 8.16
C THR A 148 20.65 -18.79 8.29
N LEU A 149 21.12 -17.74 7.60
CA LEU A 149 22.51 -17.29 7.69
C LEU A 149 22.82 -16.67 9.06
N VAL A 150 21.93 -15.82 9.57
CA VAL A 150 22.09 -15.16 10.89
C VAL A 150 22.13 -16.20 12.01
N VAL A 151 21.24 -17.20 12.00
CA VAL A 151 21.26 -18.33 12.96
C VAL A 151 22.58 -19.10 12.86
N ALA A 152 23.00 -19.47 11.65
CA ALA A 152 24.23 -20.24 11.46
C ALA A 152 25.47 -19.49 12.00
N TRP A 153 25.61 -18.20 11.71
CA TRP A 153 26.72 -17.38 12.22
C TRP A 153 26.60 -17.04 13.72
N SER A 154 25.40 -16.88 14.26
CA SER A 154 25.20 -16.81 15.72
C SER A 154 25.71 -18.07 16.43
N LEU A 155 25.48 -19.26 15.88
CA LEU A 155 26.04 -20.50 16.43
C LEU A 155 27.58 -20.54 16.32
N VAL A 156 28.17 -20.06 15.22
CA VAL A 156 29.64 -19.96 15.07
C VAL A 156 30.23 -19.03 16.14
N LEU A 157 29.57 -17.90 16.41
CA LEU A 157 29.97 -16.97 17.46
C LEU A 157 29.81 -17.59 18.85
N ILE A 158 28.73 -18.34 19.11
CA ILE A 158 28.54 -19.07 20.38
C ILE A 158 29.66 -20.10 20.61
N GLU A 159 30.01 -20.93 19.62
CA GLU A 159 31.12 -21.89 19.76
C GLU A 159 32.46 -21.15 20.00
N ARG A 160 32.73 -20.07 19.25
CA ARG A 160 33.94 -19.23 19.45
C ARG A 160 34.01 -18.57 20.82
N ILE A 161 32.90 -18.08 21.38
CA ILE A 161 32.85 -17.52 22.75
C ILE A 161 33.20 -18.60 23.78
N LEU A 162 32.64 -19.81 23.63
CA LEU A 162 32.86 -20.92 24.58
C LEU A 162 34.29 -21.48 24.54
N GLU A 163 34.94 -21.52 23.38
CA GLU A 163 36.28 -22.11 23.23
C GLU A 163 37.45 -21.16 23.56
N THR A 164 37.24 -19.83 23.60
CA THR A 164 38.36 -18.87 23.48
C THR A 164 38.78 -18.15 24.78
N ARG A 165 40.06 -17.73 24.81
CA ARG A 165 40.64 -16.78 25.79
C ARG A 165 39.90 -15.43 25.78
N GLN A 166 39.98 -14.71 26.90
CA GLN A 166 39.07 -13.63 27.26
C GLN A 166 38.99 -12.43 26.29
N SER A 167 40.08 -12.05 25.63
CA SER A 167 40.08 -10.92 24.68
C SER A 167 39.23 -11.21 23.43
N ALA A 168 39.44 -12.35 22.78
CA ALA A 168 38.67 -12.74 21.62
C ALA A 168 37.24 -13.21 21.97
N SER A 169 36.98 -13.66 23.22
CA SER A 169 35.59 -13.87 23.66
C SER A 169 34.81 -12.56 23.85
N VAL A 170 35.46 -11.42 24.15
CA VAL A 170 34.80 -10.10 24.09
C VAL A 170 34.39 -9.79 22.65
N MET A 171 35.32 -9.80 21.68
CA MET A 171 35.02 -9.49 20.27
C MET A 171 33.88 -10.37 19.71
N ALA A 172 33.92 -11.68 19.95
CA ALA A 172 32.87 -12.60 19.50
C ALA A 172 31.52 -12.32 20.18
N SER A 173 31.51 -11.87 21.44
CA SER A 173 30.29 -11.47 22.15
C SER A 173 29.74 -10.13 21.64
N THR A 174 30.61 -9.15 21.32
CA THR A 174 30.22 -7.89 20.66
C THR A 174 29.51 -8.17 19.33
N MET A 175 30.10 -9.03 18.49
CA MET A 175 29.51 -9.43 17.21
C MET A 175 28.20 -10.22 17.40
N LEU A 176 28.11 -11.10 18.41
CA LEU A 176 26.88 -11.82 18.71
C LEU A 176 25.75 -10.87 19.10
N GLY A 177 26.04 -9.78 19.83
CA GLY A 177 25.06 -8.74 20.15
C GLY A 177 24.45 -8.09 18.89
N ILE A 178 25.30 -7.65 17.95
CA ILE A 178 24.86 -7.04 16.69
C ILE A 178 24.06 -8.03 15.84
N VAL A 179 24.60 -9.23 15.62
CA VAL A 179 24.00 -10.28 14.78
C VAL A 179 22.67 -10.77 15.37
N ALA A 180 22.55 -10.86 16.70
CA ALA A 180 21.30 -11.26 17.34
C ALA A 180 20.18 -10.23 17.17
N ILE A 181 20.49 -8.93 17.30
CA ILE A 181 19.50 -7.86 17.08
C ILE A 181 19.11 -7.77 15.61
N PHE A 182 20.07 -7.85 14.69
CA PHE A 182 19.79 -7.96 13.26
C PHE A 182 18.85 -9.15 12.94
N GLY A 183 19.05 -10.30 13.59
CA GLY A 183 18.16 -11.45 13.50
C GLY A 183 16.73 -11.17 13.96
N VAL A 184 16.57 -10.53 15.12
CA VAL A 184 15.26 -10.15 15.69
C VAL A 184 14.48 -9.19 14.78
N PHE A 185 15.14 -8.16 14.25
CA PHE A 185 14.50 -7.19 13.35
C PHE A 185 14.24 -7.77 11.95
N ASN A 186 15.05 -8.72 11.47
CA ASN A 186 14.75 -9.50 10.26
C ASN A 186 13.50 -10.38 10.45
N ARG A 187 13.42 -11.17 11.52
CA ARG A 187 12.24 -11.98 11.88
C ARG A 187 12.13 -12.25 13.38
N ILE A 188 10.93 -12.09 13.94
CA ILE A 188 10.62 -12.47 15.34
C ILE A 188 10.78 -13.98 15.63
N THR A 189 10.87 -14.82 14.59
CA THR A 189 11.13 -16.26 14.70
C THR A 189 12.59 -16.57 15.09
N PHE A 190 13.52 -15.64 14.89
CA PHE A 190 14.96 -15.86 15.09
C PHE A 190 15.38 -16.33 16.51
N PRO A 191 14.88 -15.74 17.62
CA PRO A 191 15.27 -16.16 18.98
C PRO A 191 14.94 -17.62 19.31
N ALA A 192 13.93 -18.20 18.66
CA ALA A 192 13.54 -19.59 18.83
C ALA A 192 14.73 -20.56 18.60
N PHE A 193 15.58 -20.26 17.61
CA PHE A 193 16.75 -21.06 17.28
C PHE A 193 17.91 -20.89 18.26
N LEU A 194 17.98 -19.76 18.97
CA LEU A 194 19.06 -19.46 19.93
C LEU A 194 18.73 -19.78 21.39
N LEU A 195 17.46 -20.02 21.74
CA LEU A 195 17.04 -20.30 23.13
C LEU A 195 17.87 -21.42 23.79
N ILE A 196 17.89 -22.65 23.27
CA ILE A 196 18.69 -23.74 23.87
C ILE A 196 20.22 -23.52 23.73
N PRO A 197 20.78 -23.10 22.57
CA PRO A 197 22.20 -22.77 22.46
C PRO A 197 22.69 -21.69 23.43
N GLY A 198 21.91 -20.62 23.61
CA GLY A 198 22.27 -19.43 24.41
C GLY A 198 22.41 -19.72 25.91
N LEU A 199 21.67 -20.69 26.45
CA LEU A 199 21.82 -21.15 27.84
C LEU A 199 23.26 -21.59 28.16
N ARG A 200 24.03 -22.06 27.17
CA ARG A 200 25.45 -22.45 27.36
C ARG A 200 26.37 -21.25 27.62
N LEU A 201 25.96 -20.03 27.27
CA LEU A 201 26.74 -18.82 27.55
C LEU A 201 26.62 -18.36 29.01
N ILE A 202 25.59 -18.79 29.76
CA ILE A 202 25.35 -18.33 31.13
C ILE A 202 26.58 -18.58 32.04
N PRO A 203 27.19 -19.78 32.08
CA PRO A 203 28.42 -20.00 32.85
C PRO A 203 29.62 -19.19 32.34
N HIS A 204 29.68 -18.86 31.04
CA HIS A 204 30.74 -18.00 30.50
C HIS A 204 30.59 -16.57 31.03
N PHE A 205 29.40 -15.99 30.96
CA PHE A 205 29.16 -14.60 31.38
C PHE A 205 29.26 -14.41 32.90
N ILE A 206 28.88 -15.40 33.71
CA ILE A 206 29.12 -15.38 35.17
C ILE A 206 30.62 -15.28 35.48
N ASN A 207 31.47 -16.01 34.74
CA ASN A 207 32.93 -16.01 34.95
C ASN A 207 33.67 -14.86 34.22
N LYS A 208 33.05 -14.25 33.19
CA LYS A 208 33.62 -13.19 32.35
C LYS A 208 32.58 -12.09 32.07
N PRO A 209 32.18 -11.29 33.07
CA PRO A 209 31.11 -10.30 32.92
C PRO A 209 31.42 -9.21 31.89
N LEU A 210 32.68 -8.90 31.61
CA LEU A 210 33.07 -7.97 30.54
C LEU A 210 32.52 -8.41 29.16
N SER A 211 32.53 -9.70 28.84
CA SER A 211 31.98 -10.19 27.56
C SER A 211 30.46 -10.00 27.47
N LEU A 212 29.75 -10.04 28.61
CA LEU A 212 28.32 -9.71 28.66
C LEU A 212 28.08 -8.20 28.49
N ILE A 213 28.88 -7.35 29.15
CA ILE A 213 28.77 -5.88 29.06
C ILE A 213 28.96 -5.42 27.61
N PHE A 214 30.00 -5.92 26.92
CA PHE A 214 30.24 -5.56 25.52
C PHE A 214 29.16 -6.11 24.56
N MET A 215 28.59 -7.29 24.82
CA MET A 215 27.43 -7.79 24.07
C MET A 215 26.17 -6.96 24.29
N ALA A 216 25.90 -6.56 25.54
CA ALA A 216 24.74 -5.74 25.89
C ALA A 216 24.85 -4.33 25.30
N ALA A 217 26.04 -3.72 25.34
CA ALA A 217 26.30 -2.41 24.76
C ALA A 217 26.17 -2.41 23.22
N SER A 218 26.71 -3.42 22.53
CA SER A 218 26.57 -3.51 21.07
C SER A 218 25.15 -3.87 20.64
N ALA A 219 24.44 -4.74 21.39
CA ALA A 219 23.03 -5.01 21.17
C ALA A 219 22.19 -3.74 21.35
N LEU A 220 22.37 -2.99 22.45
CA LEU A 220 21.64 -1.74 22.70
C LEU A 220 21.88 -0.70 21.59
N LEU A 221 23.13 -0.49 21.18
CA LEU A 221 23.45 0.40 20.06
C LEU A 221 22.77 -0.05 18.76
N THR A 222 22.75 -1.36 18.47
CA THR A 222 22.10 -1.90 17.28
C THR A 222 20.57 -1.73 17.35
N VAL A 223 19.95 -1.88 18.53
CA VAL A 223 18.52 -1.63 18.75
C VAL A 223 18.18 -0.16 18.50
N LEU A 224 18.99 0.77 19.03
CA LEU A 224 18.79 2.21 18.82
C LEU A 224 18.91 2.60 17.34
N ILE A 225 19.89 2.04 16.61
CA ILE A 225 20.04 2.24 15.16
C ILE A 225 18.84 1.66 14.41
N ALA A 226 18.38 0.46 14.75
CA ALA A 226 17.25 -0.19 14.10
C ALA A 226 15.93 0.56 14.30
N ILE A 227 15.64 0.99 15.54
CA ILE A 227 14.46 1.80 15.87
C ILE A 227 14.54 3.17 15.19
N ALA A 228 15.72 3.80 15.12
CA ALA A 228 15.87 5.09 14.45
C ALA A 228 15.63 4.99 12.93
N LEU A 229 16.13 3.93 12.28
CA LEU A 229 15.91 3.70 10.85
C LEU A 229 14.44 3.33 10.55
N ASP A 230 13.82 2.47 11.35
CA ASP A 230 12.40 2.15 11.20
C ASP A 230 11.53 3.39 11.44
N THR A 231 11.74 4.14 12.53
CA THR A 231 10.98 5.36 12.83
C THR A 231 11.15 6.42 11.74
N SER A 232 12.36 6.62 11.21
CA SER A 232 12.63 7.52 10.07
C SER A 232 11.95 7.07 8.77
N PHE A 233 11.80 5.77 8.56
CA PHE A 233 11.11 5.23 7.39
C PHE A 233 9.58 5.38 7.47
N TYR A 234 9.01 5.28 8.67
CA TYR A 234 7.55 5.37 8.87
C TYR A 234 7.05 6.80 9.16
N ALA A 235 7.90 7.72 9.63
CA ALA A 235 7.52 9.12 9.83
C ALA A 235 7.20 9.87 8.52
N SER A 236 6.18 10.72 8.56
CA SER A 236 5.88 11.70 7.50
C SER A 236 6.88 12.87 7.50
N HIS A 237 7.37 13.25 8.68
CA HIS A 237 8.30 14.36 8.94
C HIS A 237 9.75 13.90 9.15
N SER A 238 10.68 14.86 9.27
CA SER A 238 12.06 14.58 9.69
C SER A 238 12.12 14.30 11.19
N ILE A 239 12.55 13.09 11.58
CA ILE A 239 12.55 12.66 12.99
C ILE A 239 13.48 13.50 13.89
N THR A 240 12.98 13.76 15.10
CA THR A 240 13.68 14.41 16.20
C THR A 240 14.07 13.42 17.30
N TRP A 241 14.91 13.84 18.25
CA TRP A 241 15.19 13.05 19.46
C TRP A 241 13.94 12.80 20.32
N SER A 242 12.93 13.68 20.24
CA SER A 242 11.62 13.51 20.90
C SER A 242 10.83 12.35 20.30
N ASP A 243 10.76 12.25 18.97
CA ASP A 243 10.02 11.18 18.27
C ASP A 243 10.58 9.80 18.66
N LEU A 244 11.91 9.67 18.71
CA LEU A 244 12.60 8.43 19.10
C LEU A 244 12.37 8.01 20.57
N ILE A 245 11.79 8.88 21.40
CA ILE A 245 11.49 8.63 22.82
C ILE A 245 9.98 8.48 23.05
N GLN A 246 9.16 9.30 22.39
CA GLN A 246 7.71 9.35 22.59
C GLN A 246 6.93 8.44 21.64
N HIS A 247 7.39 8.33 20.39
CA HIS A 247 6.73 7.57 19.31
C HIS A 247 7.68 6.63 18.53
N PRO A 248 8.55 5.83 19.20
CA PRO A 248 9.46 4.91 18.51
C PRO A 248 8.72 3.76 17.82
N VAL A 249 9.02 3.51 16.55
CA VAL A 249 8.43 2.38 15.81
C VAL A 249 9.25 1.10 16.06
N ILE A 250 8.81 0.31 17.04
CA ILE A 250 9.47 -0.93 17.46
C ILE A 250 8.86 -2.13 16.72
N THR A 251 9.24 -2.29 15.45
CA THR A 251 8.63 -3.27 14.53
C THR A 251 8.63 -4.73 15.03
N PRO A 252 9.63 -5.27 15.77
CA PRO A 252 9.55 -6.63 16.30
C PRO A 252 8.49 -6.77 17.41
N TRP A 253 8.26 -5.72 18.19
CA TRP A 253 7.23 -5.70 19.24
C TRP A 253 5.83 -5.65 18.63
N ASN A 254 5.64 -4.79 17.63
CA ASN A 254 4.39 -4.72 16.86
C ASN A 254 4.07 -6.09 16.21
N ASN A 255 5.08 -6.76 15.64
CA ASN A 255 4.94 -8.07 15.03
C ASN A 255 4.55 -9.17 16.04
N VAL A 256 5.13 -9.15 17.26
CA VAL A 256 4.70 -10.04 18.37
C VAL A 256 3.27 -9.73 18.82
N ARG A 257 2.91 -8.45 18.97
CA ARG A 257 1.55 -8.02 19.35
C ARG A 257 0.51 -8.43 18.31
N TYR A 258 0.84 -8.38 17.03
CA TYR A 258 -0.01 -8.88 15.96
C TYR A 258 -0.18 -10.41 16.01
N ASN A 259 0.92 -11.15 16.15
CA ASN A 259 0.93 -12.63 16.08
C ASN A 259 0.54 -13.34 17.38
N ILE A 260 0.23 -12.62 18.47
CA ILE A 260 -0.33 -13.23 19.69
C ILE A 260 -1.86 -13.35 19.64
N SER A 261 -2.53 -12.68 18.69
CA SER A 261 -3.98 -12.73 18.54
C SER A 261 -4.44 -13.91 17.67
N PRO A 262 -5.29 -14.83 18.18
CA PRO A 262 -5.80 -15.95 17.39
C PRO A 262 -6.66 -15.53 16.18
N SER A 263 -7.37 -14.40 16.26
CA SER A 263 -8.17 -13.89 15.13
C SER A 263 -7.31 -13.44 13.96
N ASN A 264 -6.16 -12.79 14.24
CA ASN A 264 -5.18 -12.45 13.23
C ASN A 264 -4.57 -13.71 12.60
N LEU A 265 -4.23 -14.72 13.41
CA LEU A 265 -3.69 -15.99 12.91
C LEU A 265 -4.70 -16.78 12.05
N ALA A 266 -6.00 -16.67 12.34
CA ALA A 266 -7.03 -17.34 11.56
C ALA A 266 -7.08 -16.85 10.10
N ALA A 267 -6.81 -15.56 9.86
CA ALA A 267 -6.71 -15.00 8.51
C ALA A 267 -5.56 -15.58 7.66
N HIS A 268 -4.52 -16.12 8.31
CA HIS A 268 -3.37 -16.78 7.66
C HIS A 268 -3.44 -18.32 7.71
N GLY A 269 -4.55 -18.89 8.16
CA GLY A 269 -4.78 -20.34 8.22
C GLY A 269 -4.18 -21.02 9.47
N LEU A 270 -5.06 -21.69 10.22
CA LEU A 270 -4.71 -22.45 11.42
C LEU A 270 -4.27 -23.89 11.09
N HIS A 271 -3.27 -24.35 11.81
CA HIS A 271 -2.58 -25.63 11.64
C HIS A 271 -2.48 -26.36 12.99
N PRO A 272 -2.49 -27.70 13.00
CA PRO A 272 -2.29 -28.46 14.24
C PRO A 272 -0.85 -28.30 14.75
N TRP A 273 -0.66 -28.31 16.08
CA TRP A 273 0.64 -28.11 16.73
C TRP A 273 1.76 -29.08 16.30
N TYR A 274 1.42 -30.22 15.70
CA TYR A 274 2.35 -31.22 15.19
C TYR A 274 2.73 -31.02 13.71
N GLN A 275 2.15 -30.04 13.00
CA GLN A 275 2.36 -29.81 11.55
C GLN A 275 3.85 -29.64 11.22
N HIS A 276 4.57 -28.82 12.00
CA HIS A 276 6.00 -28.64 11.82
C HIS A 276 6.80 -29.95 11.89
N LEU A 277 6.50 -30.83 12.85
CA LEU A 277 7.24 -32.07 13.08
C LEU A 277 6.85 -33.20 12.11
N LEU A 278 5.56 -33.37 11.81
CA LEU A 278 5.04 -34.52 11.08
C LEU A 278 4.84 -34.27 9.58
N VAL A 279 4.72 -33.01 9.14
CA VAL A 279 4.52 -32.65 7.73
C VAL A 279 5.69 -31.82 7.21
N ASN A 280 6.00 -30.68 7.85
CA ASN A 280 6.97 -29.74 7.30
C ASN A 280 8.41 -30.29 7.31
N ILE A 281 8.87 -30.93 8.39
CA ILE A 281 10.21 -31.54 8.41
C ILE A 281 10.34 -32.66 7.34
N PRO A 282 9.41 -33.64 7.22
CA PRO A 282 9.42 -34.58 6.11
C PRO A 282 9.34 -33.93 4.72
N LEU A 283 8.59 -32.84 4.54
CA LEU A 283 8.53 -32.09 3.27
C LEU A 283 9.87 -31.42 2.92
N LEU A 284 10.61 -30.90 3.89
CA LEU A 284 11.83 -30.12 3.65
C LEU A 284 13.10 -30.96 3.56
N ILE A 285 13.17 -32.13 4.24
CA ILE A 285 14.36 -33.00 4.22
C ILE A 285 14.09 -34.47 3.84
N GLY A 286 12.85 -34.84 3.57
CA GLY A 286 12.49 -36.16 3.00
C GLY A 286 13.12 -37.35 3.72
N PRO A 287 13.87 -38.23 3.03
CA PRO A 287 14.45 -39.42 3.64
C PRO A 287 15.53 -39.13 4.69
N ALA A 288 16.01 -37.88 4.84
CA ALA A 288 16.87 -37.50 5.95
C ALA A 288 16.12 -37.37 7.28
N ALA A 289 14.79 -37.16 7.29
CA ALA A 289 14.00 -37.10 8.52
C ALA A 289 14.09 -38.40 9.33
N ILE A 290 14.14 -39.55 8.66
CA ILE A 290 14.33 -40.87 9.27
C ILE A 290 15.70 -40.98 9.98
N LEU A 291 16.72 -40.29 9.46
CA LEU A 291 18.07 -40.26 10.06
C LEU A 291 18.14 -39.42 11.34
N LEU A 292 17.22 -38.48 11.57
CA LEU A 292 17.14 -37.73 12.84
C LEU A 292 16.81 -38.65 14.03
N PHE A 293 15.98 -39.66 13.81
CA PHE A 293 15.60 -40.62 14.86
C PHE A 293 16.59 -41.78 14.98
N THR A 294 17.18 -42.23 13.86
CA THR A 294 18.02 -43.44 13.82
C THR A 294 19.53 -43.18 13.90
N HIS A 295 20.02 -42.05 13.38
CA HIS A 295 21.45 -41.81 13.12
C HIS A 295 21.92 -40.36 13.42
N ARG A 296 21.24 -39.63 14.32
CA ARG A 296 21.63 -38.28 14.79
C ARG A 296 22.99 -38.22 15.51
N GLN A 297 23.61 -37.04 15.47
CA GLN A 297 24.67 -36.60 16.38
C GLN A 297 24.14 -35.50 17.31
N LEU A 298 24.46 -35.58 18.60
CA LEU A 298 24.20 -34.49 19.53
C LEU A 298 25.24 -33.39 19.31
N SER A 299 24.80 -32.25 18.79
CA SER A 299 25.62 -31.09 18.41
C SER A 299 24.89 -29.80 18.78
N LEU A 300 25.59 -28.66 18.89
CA LEU A 300 24.93 -27.37 19.14
C LEU A 300 23.88 -27.06 18.07
N ARG A 301 24.20 -27.38 16.82
CA ARG A 301 23.32 -27.30 15.64
C ARG A 301 22.02 -28.09 15.82
N LEU A 302 22.09 -29.34 16.28
CA LEU A 302 20.87 -30.13 16.53
C LEU A 302 20.02 -29.53 17.66
N TYR A 303 20.64 -29.05 18.73
CA TYR A 303 19.92 -28.38 19.82
C TYR A 303 19.25 -27.08 19.35
N SER A 304 19.91 -26.30 18.49
CA SER A 304 19.33 -25.10 17.86
C SER A 304 18.14 -25.43 16.96
N ALA A 305 18.25 -26.46 16.12
CA ALA A 305 17.13 -26.92 15.29
C ALA A 305 15.94 -27.42 16.12
N ILE A 306 16.19 -28.21 17.17
CA ILE A 306 15.14 -28.66 18.11
C ILE A 306 14.50 -27.46 18.82
N SER A 307 15.29 -26.47 19.24
CA SER A 307 14.83 -25.23 19.86
C SER A 307 13.85 -24.48 18.95
N GLY A 308 14.24 -24.26 17.69
CA GLY A 308 13.40 -23.62 16.68
C GLY A 308 12.10 -24.39 16.41
N ILE A 309 12.21 -25.70 16.12
CA ILE A 309 11.02 -26.55 15.87
C ILE A 309 10.07 -26.52 17.07
N PHE A 310 10.57 -26.67 18.29
CA PHE A 310 9.72 -26.71 19.49
C PHE A 310 8.97 -25.40 19.70
N VAL A 311 9.68 -24.25 19.70
CA VAL A 311 9.06 -22.95 19.97
C VAL A 311 8.09 -22.54 18.86
N LEU A 312 8.44 -22.76 17.59
CA LEU A 312 7.54 -22.45 16.47
C LEU A 312 6.31 -23.38 16.43
N SER A 313 6.43 -24.62 16.93
CA SER A 313 5.29 -25.55 17.06
C SER A 313 4.24 -25.15 18.11
N ILE A 314 4.51 -24.13 18.94
CA ILE A 314 3.54 -23.60 19.92
C ILE A 314 2.48 -22.73 19.23
N PHE A 315 2.86 -22.05 18.13
CA PHE A 315 1.96 -21.15 17.39
C PHE A 315 1.11 -21.95 16.39
N GLN A 316 -0.12 -21.49 16.13
CA GLN A 316 -1.08 -22.20 15.29
C GLN A 316 -0.92 -21.94 13.79
N HIS A 317 -0.07 -21.01 13.36
CA HIS A 317 0.22 -20.78 11.94
C HIS A 317 1.60 -21.38 11.62
N GLN A 318 1.64 -22.51 10.91
CA GLN A 318 2.81 -23.40 10.80
C GLN A 318 3.22 -23.67 9.34
N GLU A 319 3.65 -22.64 8.63
CA GLU A 319 4.16 -22.77 7.26
C GLU A 319 5.54 -23.44 7.21
N ALA A 320 5.78 -24.26 6.17
CA ALA A 320 7.06 -24.97 6.02
C ALA A 320 8.27 -24.04 5.96
N ARG A 321 8.13 -22.84 5.35
CA ARG A 321 9.24 -21.89 5.20
C ARG A 321 9.81 -21.37 6.52
N PHE A 322 9.04 -21.36 7.62
CA PHE A 322 9.55 -20.96 8.94
C PHE A 322 10.61 -21.92 9.50
N LEU A 323 10.72 -23.13 8.96
CA LEU A 323 11.75 -24.09 9.33
C LEU A 323 13.00 -24.06 8.42
N GLN A 324 13.14 -23.13 7.47
CA GLN A 324 14.36 -23.00 6.65
C GLN A 324 15.65 -22.97 7.49
N PRO A 325 15.75 -22.25 8.63
CA PRO A 325 16.96 -22.25 9.45
C PRO A 325 17.30 -23.62 10.05
N THR A 326 16.33 -24.54 10.17
CA THR A 326 16.60 -25.90 10.64
C THR A 326 17.40 -26.73 9.63
N ILE A 327 17.31 -26.44 8.32
CA ILE A 327 17.74 -27.35 7.26
C ILE A 327 19.25 -27.60 7.27
N PRO A 328 20.13 -26.58 7.19
CA PRO A 328 21.57 -26.80 7.30
C PRO A 328 21.98 -27.36 8.68
N LEU A 329 21.24 -27.05 9.74
CA LEU A 329 21.50 -27.52 11.10
C LEU A 329 21.19 -29.02 11.28
N LEU A 330 20.06 -29.49 10.74
CA LEU A 330 19.62 -30.88 10.77
C LEU A 330 20.46 -31.76 9.85
N LEU A 331 20.65 -31.34 8.59
CA LEU A 331 21.41 -32.09 7.58
C LEU A 331 22.89 -32.24 7.97
N SER A 332 23.48 -31.24 8.63
CA SER A 332 24.83 -31.36 9.18
C SER A 332 24.91 -32.19 10.47
N SER A 333 23.78 -32.54 11.09
CA SER A 333 23.71 -33.27 12.37
C SER A 333 23.30 -34.75 12.24
N ILE A 334 23.19 -35.28 11.03
CA ILE A 334 22.89 -36.71 10.75
C ILE A 334 24.11 -37.48 10.23
N GLN A 335 24.20 -38.75 10.60
CA GLN A 335 25.13 -39.71 9.99
C GLN A 335 24.43 -40.56 8.93
N LEU A 336 25.15 -40.88 7.86
CA LEU A 336 24.64 -41.77 6.82
C LEU A 336 24.79 -43.26 7.22
N PRO A 337 23.92 -44.17 6.74
CA PRO A 337 23.95 -45.59 7.11
C PRO A 337 25.30 -46.26 6.81
N LYS A 338 25.83 -47.04 7.77
CA LYS A 338 27.12 -47.74 7.61
C LYS A 338 27.05 -48.95 6.67
N ASP A 339 25.88 -49.58 6.51
CA ASP A 339 25.67 -50.69 5.59
C ASP A 339 25.64 -50.21 4.12
N PRO A 340 26.48 -50.76 3.22
CA PRO A 340 26.49 -50.39 1.81
C PRO A 340 25.15 -50.56 1.07
N LYS A 341 24.28 -51.51 1.48
CA LYS A 341 22.97 -51.71 0.83
C LYS A 341 22.00 -50.60 1.22
N ARG A 342 21.79 -50.37 2.53
CA ARG A 342 20.98 -49.25 3.06
C ARG A 342 21.51 -47.90 2.60
N MET A 343 22.83 -47.71 2.55
CA MET A 343 23.45 -46.48 2.02
C MET A 343 23.03 -46.21 0.57
N LYS A 344 23.12 -47.20 -0.32
CA LYS A 344 22.74 -47.04 -1.74
C LYS A 344 21.24 -46.75 -1.91
N ILE A 345 20.38 -47.44 -1.15
CA ILE A 345 18.93 -47.22 -1.16
C ILE A 345 18.60 -45.80 -0.68
N TRP A 346 19.18 -45.39 0.46
CA TRP A 346 18.96 -44.06 1.03
C TRP A 346 19.48 -42.96 0.10
N LEU A 347 20.67 -43.13 -0.50
CA LEU A 347 21.24 -42.16 -1.44
C LEU A 347 20.40 -42.04 -2.71
N GLY A 348 19.87 -43.15 -3.23
CA GLY A 348 18.93 -43.14 -4.35
C GLY A 348 17.65 -42.38 -4.03
N ALA A 349 17.07 -42.62 -2.85
CA ALA A 349 15.90 -41.87 -2.37
C ALA A 349 16.20 -40.37 -2.17
N TRP A 350 17.36 -40.03 -1.59
CA TRP A 350 17.80 -38.64 -1.39
C TRP A 350 17.97 -37.87 -2.71
N ILE A 351 18.61 -38.50 -3.71
CA ILE A 351 18.79 -37.91 -5.04
C ILE A 351 17.46 -37.77 -5.77
N ALA A 352 16.59 -38.79 -5.72
CA ALA A 352 15.26 -38.73 -6.33
C ALA A 352 14.38 -37.65 -5.70
N PHE A 353 14.35 -37.58 -4.36
CA PHE A 353 13.58 -36.59 -3.61
C PHE A 353 14.01 -35.15 -3.92
N ASN A 354 15.30 -34.83 -3.76
CA ASN A 354 15.79 -33.48 -4.02
C ASN A 354 15.77 -33.12 -5.51
N GLY A 355 15.94 -34.11 -6.40
CA GLY A 355 15.71 -33.91 -7.83
C GLY A 355 14.26 -33.51 -8.14
N VAL A 356 13.28 -34.31 -7.68
CA VAL A 356 11.85 -34.05 -7.94
C VAL A 356 11.41 -32.72 -7.33
N LEU A 357 11.71 -32.45 -6.06
CA LEU A 357 11.31 -31.18 -5.44
C LEU A 357 12.13 -29.98 -5.92
N GLY A 358 13.39 -30.19 -6.33
CA GLY A 358 14.20 -29.16 -6.99
C GLY A 358 13.60 -28.73 -8.32
N PHE A 359 13.26 -29.70 -9.20
CA PHE A 359 12.58 -29.39 -10.46
C PHE A 359 11.16 -28.84 -10.26
N LEU A 360 10.40 -29.36 -9.29
CA LEU A 360 9.04 -28.88 -9.00
C LEU A 360 9.09 -27.43 -8.50
N MET A 361 9.74 -27.18 -7.37
CA MET A 361 9.75 -25.87 -6.73
C MET A 361 10.60 -24.86 -7.51
N GLY A 362 11.80 -25.26 -7.95
CA GLY A 362 12.81 -24.39 -8.55
C GLY A 362 12.73 -24.23 -10.08
N ILE A 363 11.71 -24.76 -10.76
CA ILE A 363 11.47 -24.47 -12.19
C ILE A 363 9.98 -24.31 -12.48
N TYR A 364 9.12 -25.18 -11.94
CA TYR A 364 7.71 -25.21 -12.32
C TYR A 364 6.79 -24.41 -11.41
N HIS A 365 6.95 -24.49 -10.09
CA HIS A 365 6.02 -23.85 -9.14
C HIS A 365 5.99 -22.34 -9.37
N GLN A 366 4.84 -21.86 -9.85
CA GLN A 366 4.56 -20.48 -10.23
C GLN A 366 5.60 -19.85 -11.19
N GLY A 367 6.45 -20.65 -11.85
CA GLY A 367 7.63 -20.18 -12.60
C GLY A 367 7.36 -19.36 -13.86
N GLY A 368 6.09 -19.15 -14.19
CA GLY A 368 5.62 -18.21 -15.20
C GLY A 368 5.32 -16.80 -14.69
N VAL A 369 5.20 -16.56 -13.38
CA VAL A 369 4.80 -15.24 -12.83
C VAL A 369 5.77 -14.13 -13.25
N VAL A 370 7.05 -14.28 -12.94
CA VAL A 370 8.08 -13.27 -13.30
C VAL A 370 8.22 -13.09 -14.83
N PRO A 371 8.28 -14.16 -15.67
CA PRO A 371 8.27 -14.01 -17.13
C PRO A 371 7.01 -13.33 -17.69
N THR A 372 5.83 -13.56 -17.10
CA THR A 372 4.58 -12.91 -17.53
C THR A 372 4.61 -11.42 -17.18
N GLN A 373 5.12 -11.06 -16.01
CA GLN A 373 5.23 -9.66 -15.58
C GLN A 373 6.20 -8.86 -16.47
N VAL A 374 7.32 -9.46 -16.86
CA VAL A 374 8.27 -8.87 -17.84
C VAL A 374 7.68 -8.83 -19.25
N PHE A 375 6.80 -9.76 -19.63
CA PHE A 375 6.02 -9.63 -20.87
C PHE A 375 5.04 -8.45 -20.80
N MET A 376 4.38 -8.25 -19.66
CA MET A 376 3.39 -7.18 -19.46
C MET A 376 4.02 -5.78 -19.43
N SER A 377 5.22 -5.61 -18.84
CA SER A 377 5.97 -4.34 -18.95
C SER A 377 6.27 -3.96 -20.41
N ASN A 378 6.27 -4.91 -21.33
CA ASN A 378 6.50 -4.67 -22.76
C ASN A 378 5.21 -4.45 -23.59
N GLN A 379 4.00 -4.69 -23.08
CA GLN A 379 2.76 -4.49 -23.87
C GLN A 379 2.32 -3.03 -23.83
N PRO A 380 2.30 -2.28 -24.95
CA PRO A 380 2.09 -0.82 -24.96
C PRO A 380 0.65 -0.40 -24.66
N ASP A 381 -0.29 -1.30 -24.90
CA ASP A 381 -1.75 -1.14 -24.80
C ASP A 381 -2.33 -1.65 -23.47
N ALA A 382 -1.51 -2.23 -22.59
CA ALA A 382 -1.98 -2.83 -21.35
C ALA A 382 -2.28 -1.77 -20.28
N THR A 383 -3.56 -1.63 -19.92
CA THR A 383 -4.03 -0.75 -18.84
C THR A 383 -4.65 -1.51 -17.66
N ARG A 384 -5.11 -2.75 -17.87
CA ARG A 384 -5.57 -3.66 -16.79
C ARG A 384 -5.06 -5.08 -17.01
N THR A 385 -4.58 -5.71 -15.94
CA THR A 385 -4.25 -7.15 -15.94
C THR A 385 -4.81 -7.83 -14.70
N VAL A 386 -5.71 -8.80 -14.92
CA VAL A 386 -6.31 -9.66 -13.88
C VAL A 386 -5.49 -10.95 -13.76
N TRP A 387 -5.12 -11.32 -12.54
CA TRP A 387 -4.37 -12.55 -12.23
C TRP A 387 -5.27 -13.56 -11.52
N TRP A 388 -5.58 -14.66 -12.19
CA TRP A 388 -6.54 -15.68 -11.72
C TRP A 388 -5.86 -17.05 -11.52
N LYS A 389 -6.08 -17.67 -10.36
CA LYS A 389 -5.48 -18.98 -9.96
C LYS A 389 -3.94 -19.03 -10.09
N THR A 390 -3.28 -17.94 -9.72
CA THR A 390 -1.82 -17.77 -9.75
C THR A 390 -1.42 -16.87 -8.58
N TYR A 391 -0.14 -16.87 -8.18
CA TYR A 391 0.32 -15.93 -7.16
C TYR A 391 0.41 -14.50 -7.70
N MET A 392 0.06 -13.54 -6.85
CA MET A 392 0.15 -12.10 -7.08
C MET A 392 1.57 -11.70 -7.56
N PRO A 393 1.71 -10.96 -8.67
CA PRO A 393 3.02 -10.64 -9.22
C PRO A 393 3.68 -9.44 -8.53
N PRO A 394 5.02 -9.38 -8.51
CA PRO A 394 5.76 -8.20 -8.03
C PRO A 394 5.59 -7.05 -9.04
N ILE A 395 4.99 -5.93 -8.61
CA ILE A 395 4.67 -4.84 -9.55
C ILE A 395 5.87 -3.95 -9.89
N TRP A 396 6.90 -3.95 -9.04
CA TRP A 396 8.17 -3.26 -9.31
C TRP A 396 8.91 -3.75 -10.57
N LEU A 397 8.57 -4.94 -11.09
CA LEU A 397 9.08 -5.44 -12.37
C LEU A 397 8.42 -4.82 -13.62
N LEU A 398 7.44 -3.92 -13.45
CA LEU A 398 6.71 -3.30 -14.57
C LEU A 398 7.46 -2.13 -15.25
N ASP A 399 8.65 -1.76 -14.79
CA ASP A 399 9.56 -0.81 -15.48
C ASP A 399 8.86 0.51 -15.85
N GLY A 400 8.38 1.20 -14.80
CA GLY A 400 7.59 2.43 -14.92
C GLY A 400 6.10 2.24 -15.28
N LYS A 401 5.70 1.18 -16.00
CA LYS A 401 4.30 1.03 -16.47
C LYS A 401 3.24 0.84 -15.39
N ASN A 402 3.59 0.65 -14.13
CA ASN A 402 2.63 0.45 -13.05
C ASN A 402 1.70 1.66 -12.78
N SER A 403 2.02 2.85 -13.30
CA SER A 403 1.05 3.96 -13.41
C SER A 403 -0.13 3.56 -14.32
N VAL A 404 0.18 3.29 -15.59
CA VAL A 404 -0.80 2.97 -16.63
C VAL A 404 -1.46 1.59 -16.42
N LEU A 405 -0.72 0.61 -15.89
CA LEU A 405 -1.12 -0.78 -15.80
C LEU A 405 -1.60 -1.19 -14.40
N ARG A 406 -2.90 -1.08 -14.18
CA ARG A 406 -3.55 -1.57 -12.96
C ARG A 406 -3.54 -3.10 -12.91
N THR A 407 -2.81 -3.66 -11.95
CA THR A 407 -2.76 -5.10 -11.68
C THR A 407 -3.80 -5.48 -10.63
N GLU A 408 -4.66 -6.44 -10.94
CA GLU A 408 -5.75 -6.93 -10.07
C GLU A 408 -5.51 -8.41 -9.74
N ASP A 409 -5.44 -8.76 -8.45
CA ASP A 409 -5.17 -10.12 -7.98
C ASP A 409 -6.47 -10.81 -7.56
N MET A 410 -6.75 -12.00 -8.11
CA MET A 410 -8.03 -12.70 -7.96
C MET A 410 -7.85 -14.22 -7.77
N PRO A 411 -6.98 -14.70 -6.86
CA PRO A 411 -6.59 -16.12 -6.78
C PRO A 411 -7.78 -17.06 -6.50
N GLY A 412 -8.72 -16.64 -5.65
CA GLY A 412 -9.89 -17.42 -5.21
C GLY A 412 -11.21 -17.12 -5.93
N MET A 413 -11.24 -16.25 -6.95
CA MET A 413 -12.49 -15.84 -7.60
C MET A 413 -13.13 -17.02 -8.38
N GLN A 414 -14.45 -17.20 -8.24
CA GLN A 414 -15.19 -18.19 -9.02
C GLN A 414 -15.32 -17.78 -10.50
N GLY A 415 -15.30 -18.75 -11.40
CA GLY A 415 -15.33 -18.50 -12.85
C GLY A 415 -16.48 -17.60 -13.36
N PRO A 416 -17.74 -17.78 -12.92
CA PRO A 416 -18.84 -16.90 -13.33
C PRO A 416 -18.60 -15.43 -12.97
N ALA A 417 -18.17 -15.15 -11.74
CA ALA A 417 -17.84 -13.81 -11.26
C ALA A 417 -16.63 -13.21 -12.01
N LEU A 418 -15.66 -14.03 -12.43
CA LEU A 418 -14.56 -13.59 -13.28
C LEU A 418 -15.07 -13.13 -14.65
N LEU A 419 -16.01 -13.84 -15.29
CA LEU A 419 -16.58 -13.43 -16.57
C LEU A 419 -17.45 -12.17 -16.45
N GLU A 420 -18.17 -12.01 -15.34
CA GLU A 420 -18.92 -10.79 -15.02
C GLU A 420 -17.97 -9.59 -14.88
N HIS A 421 -16.94 -9.71 -14.02
CA HIS A 421 -15.91 -8.67 -13.84
C HIS A 421 -15.23 -8.31 -15.15
N LEU A 422 -14.75 -9.30 -15.91
CA LEU A 422 -14.18 -9.09 -17.24
C LEU A 422 -15.19 -8.49 -18.23
N GLY A 423 -16.47 -8.81 -18.11
CA GLY A 423 -17.56 -8.20 -18.88
C GLY A 423 -17.64 -6.69 -18.68
N HIS A 424 -17.44 -6.21 -17.45
CA HIS A 424 -17.38 -4.79 -17.13
C HIS A 424 -16.10 -4.11 -17.65
N ILE A 425 -14.93 -4.75 -17.52
CA ILE A 425 -13.62 -4.12 -17.82
C ILE A 425 -13.02 -4.43 -19.21
N ALA A 426 -13.63 -5.30 -20.04
CA ALA A 426 -13.10 -5.64 -21.36
C ALA A 426 -13.26 -4.50 -22.41
N THR A 427 -12.26 -4.35 -23.27
CA THR A 427 -12.23 -3.31 -24.31
C THR A 427 -13.02 -3.68 -25.57
N CYS A 428 -13.53 -2.69 -26.30
CA CYS A 428 -14.35 -2.87 -27.51
C CYS A 428 -13.50 -3.14 -28.76
N ASP A 429 -13.78 -4.25 -29.47
CA ASP A 429 -13.13 -4.63 -30.73
C ASP A 429 -14.04 -4.33 -31.95
N ILE A 430 -13.64 -3.39 -32.82
CA ILE A 430 -14.43 -2.91 -33.96
C ILE A 430 -13.57 -2.73 -35.24
N PRO A 431 -13.87 -3.41 -36.38
CA PRO A 431 -14.71 -4.60 -36.54
C PRO A 431 -13.91 -5.90 -36.35
N ALA A 432 -14.62 -6.99 -36.05
CA ALA A 432 -14.09 -8.28 -35.60
C ALA A 432 -13.33 -9.16 -36.64
N ASP A 433 -12.62 -8.56 -37.61
CA ASP A 433 -11.71 -9.27 -38.54
C ASP A 433 -10.32 -8.59 -38.59
N ARG A 434 -9.82 -8.24 -37.42
CA ARG A 434 -8.50 -7.61 -37.23
C ARG A 434 -7.39 -8.65 -37.09
N ARG A 435 -6.35 -8.49 -37.92
CA ARG A 435 -5.19 -9.40 -37.99
C ARG A 435 -4.46 -9.49 -36.64
N SER A 436 -3.63 -10.52 -36.48
CA SER A 436 -3.17 -11.04 -35.18
C SER A 436 -2.48 -10.05 -34.22
N LEU A 437 -2.04 -8.87 -34.68
CA LEU A 437 -1.34 -7.86 -33.88
C LEU A 437 -2.05 -6.49 -33.82
N GLU A 438 -3.24 -6.36 -34.43
CA GLU A 438 -3.83 -5.04 -34.66
C GLU A 438 -4.54 -4.42 -33.44
N TYR A 439 -4.68 -5.19 -32.36
CA TYR A 439 -5.09 -4.71 -31.03
C TYR A 439 -4.00 -3.85 -30.36
N LEU A 440 -2.72 -3.98 -30.76
CA LEU A 440 -1.62 -3.12 -30.30
C LEU A 440 -1.73 -1.67 -30.81
N LYS A 441 -2.78 -1.34 -31.57
CA LYS A 441 -3.17 0.02 -31.97
C LYS A 441 -4.26 0.61 -31.06
N GLU A 442 -4.84 -0.17 -30.16
CA GLU A 442 -5.77 0.33 -29.13
C GLU A 442 -4.95 0.95 -28.00
N PRO A 443 -5.32 2.14 -27.48
CA PRO A 443 -4.55 2.79 -26.40
C PRO A 443 -4.76 2.11 -25.03
N ASN A 444 -5.91 1.44 -24.86
CA ASN A 444 -6.32 0.82 -23.60
C ASN A 444 -6.51 -0.68 -23.81
N GLY A 445 -6.41 -1.47 -22.74
CA GLY A 445 -6.33 -2.91 -22.89
C GLY A 445 -6.40 -3.72 -21.62
N THR A 446 -7.24 -4.76 -21.69
CA THR A 446 -7.53 -5.68 -20.59
C THR A 446 -6.96 -7.06 -20.87
N TYR A 447 -6.24 -7.60 -19.90
CA TYR A 447 -5.57 -8.89 -19.96
C TYR A 447 -6.01 -9.81 -18.82
N LEU A 448 -6.21 -11.09 -19.12
CA LEU A 448 -6.39 -12.15 -18.12
C LEU A 448 -5.15 -13.04 -18.13
N ILE A 449 -4.50 -13.16 -16.98
CA ILE A 449 -3.43 -14.12 -16.72
C ILE A 449 -4.01 -15.30 -15.96
N ALA A 450 -3.90 -16.50 -16.54
CA ALA A 450 -4.42 -17.73 -15.95
C ALA A 450 -3.52 -18.95 -16.25
N PRO A 451 -3.45 -19.95 -15.34
CA PRO A 451 -2.74 -21.19 -15.61
C PRO A 451 -3.48 -22.03 -16.66
N ARG A 452 -2.73 -22.74 -17.51
CA ARG A 452 -3.28 -23.64 -18.55
C ARG A 452 -4.08 -24.81 -17.98
N SER A 453 -3.95 -25.09 -16.68
CA SER A 453 -4.71 -26.08 -15.91
C SER A 453 -6.11 -25.62 -15.48
N ALA A 454 -6.47 -24.34 -15.66
CA ALA A 454 -7.79 -23.79 -15.38
C ALA A 454 -8.82 -24.13 -16.50
N VAL A 455 -9.10 -25.42 -16.67
CA VAL A 455 -9.99 -25.99 -17.72
C VAL A 455 -11.39 -25.37 -17.78
N TRP A 456 -11.85 -24.74 -16.70
CA TRP A 456 -13.13 -24.02 -16.65
C TRP A 456 -13.23 -22.91 -17.71
N LEU A 457 -12.11 -22.30 -18.11
CA LEU A 457 -12.09 -21.25 -19.13
C LEU A 457 -12.28 -21.78 -20.56
N ASP A 458 -12.00 -23.07 -20.81
CA ASP A 458 -11.95 -23.65 -22.17
C ASP A 458 -13.19 -23.40 -23.04
N PRO A 459 -14.44 -23.51 -22.55
CA PRO A 459 -15.64 -23.26 -23.37
C PRO A 459 -15.72 -21.83 -23.92
N TYR A 460 -15.02 -20.89 -23.29
CA TYR A 460 -14.98 -19.47 -23.66
C TYR A 460 -13.77 -19.13 -24.57
N LEU A 461 -12.75 -20.00 -24.64
CA LEU A 461 -11.55 -19.79 -25.45
C LEU A 461 -11.78 -20.04 -26.95
N GLU A 462 -12.70 -20.94 -27.31
CA GLU A 462 -13.06 -21.19 -28.72
C GLU A 462 -14.01 -20.12 -29.30
N ASN A 463 -14.47 -19.16 -28.49
CA ASN A 463 -15.57 -18.27 -28.81
C ASN A 463 -15.20 -17.19 -29.87
N LYS A 464 -15.40 -17.54 -31.14
CA LYS A 464 -15.26 -16.65 -32.31
C LYS A 464 -16.54 -15.84 -32.60
N GLY A 465 -17.48 -15.80 -31.66
CA GLY A 465 -18.79 -15.17 -31.84
C GLY A 465 -18.77 -13.64 -31.98
N LEU A 466 -19.90 -13.09 -32.41
CA LEU A 466 -20.18 -11.66 -32.37
C LEU A 466 -20.69 -11.19 -31.00
N ASP A 467 -20.98 -12.10 -30.07
CA ASP A 467 -21.60 -11.81 -28.77
C ASP A 467 -20.69 -12.23 -27.60
N GLY A 468 -20.68 -11.42 -26.55
CA GLY A 468 -19.94 -11.69 -25.31
C GLY A 468 -18.44 -11.38 -25.35
N LEU A 469 -17.70 -12.04 -24.46
CA LEU A 469 -16.25 -11.91 -24.32
C LEU A 469 -15.49 -12.80 -25.32
N ARG A 470 -14.38 -12.26 -25.84
CA ARG A 470 -13.38 -12.97 -26.66
C ARG A 470 -12.05 -13.01 -25.91
N PHE A 471 -11.36 -14.14 -26.00
CA PHE A 471 -10.04 -14.37 -25.42
C PHE A 471 -9.03 -14.66 -26.54
N ARG A 472 -8.01 -13.81 -26.70
CA ARG A 472 -6.92 -14.01 -27.67
C ARG A 472 -5.62 -14.29 -26.92
N GLU A 473 -5.06 -15.49 -27.05
CA GLU A 473 -3.71 -15.81 -26.52
C GLU A 473 -2.70 -14.89 -27.21
N VAL A 474 -2.06 -14.00 -26.44
CA VAL A 474 -0.99 -13.12 -26.94
C VAL A 474 0.39 -13.68 -26.60
N TRP A 475 0.49 -14.43 -25.51
CA TRP A 475 1.74 -14.97 -24.98
C TRP A 475 1.47 -16.09 -23.98
N SER A 476 2.39 -17.05 -23.84
CA SER A 476 2.32 -18.09 -22.83
C SER A 476 3.70 -18.66 -22.46
N TYR A 477 3.77 -19.29 -21.30
CA TYR A 477 5.00 -19.88 -20.78
C TYR A 477 4.75 -21.26 -20.17
N SER A 478 5.51 -22.26 -20.63
CA SER A 478 5.24 -23.69 -20.38
C SER A 478 5.83 -24.26 -19.09
N ARG A 479 6.63 -23.48 -18.34
CA ARG A 479 7.20 -23.89 -17.05
C ARG A 479 6.51 -23.17 -15.89
N HIS A 480 5.22 -23.41 -15.77
CA HIS A 480 4.40 -22.92 -14.66
C HIS A 480 3.49 -24.05 -14.17
N LEU A 481 3.38 -24.20 -12.85
CA LEU A 481 2.42 -25.02 -12.14
C LEU A 481 1.94 -24.24 -10.91
N ASN A 482 0.64 -24.00 -10.82
CA ASN A 482 0.03 -23.72 -9.53
C ASN A 482 -0.03 -25.02 -8.72
N LEU A 483 0.21 -24.95 -7.41
CA LEU A 483 0.01 -26.10 -6.49
C LEU A 483 -1.38 -26.08 -5.87
N ASP A 484 -2.04 -24.92 -5.81
CA ASP A 484 -3.40 -24.78 -5.28
C ASP A 484 -4.46 -25.29 -6.29
N ASP A 485 -4.05 -25.51 -7.54
CA ASP A 485 -4.81 -26.21 -8.60
C ASP A 485 -4.92 -27.74 -8.37
N LEU A 486 -4.23 -28.29 -7.36
CA LEU A 486 -4.16 -29.72 -7.05
C LEU A 486 -5.34 -30.19 -6.20
N ASP A 487 -6.55 -30.13 -6.76
CA ASP A 487 -7.70 -30.75 -6.11
C ASP A 487 -7.54 -32.29 -6.11
N TRP A 488 -7.46 -32.89 -4.92
CA TRP A 488 -7.38 -34.35 -4.76
C TRP A 488 -8.71 -34.99 -4.37
N GLY A 489 -9.72 -34.19 -4.04
CA GLY A 489 -11.02 -34.62 -3.52
C GLY A 489 -12.08 -34.76 -4.61
N GLU A 490 -12.17 -33.79 -5.52
CA GLU A 490 -13.15 -33.77 -6.61
C GLU A 490 -12.63 -34.49 -7.87
N ASP A 491 -11.52 -34.03 -8.44
CA ASP A 491 -10.90 -34.60 -9.65
C ASP A 491 -10.25 -35.98 -9.41
N GLY A 492 -9.74 -36.22 -8.20
CA GLY A 492 -8.99 -37.42 -7.84
C GLY A 492 -7.58 -37.53 -8.46
N VAL A 493 -6.73 -38.35 -7.85
CA VAL A 493 -5.26 -38.35 -8.06
C VAL A 493 -4.81 -38.40 -9.53
N TRP A 494 -5.39 -39.28 -10.34
CA TRP A 494 -4.89 -39.48 -11.72
C TRP A 494 -5.32 -38.39 -12.69
N ASP A 495 -6.51 -37.83 -12.52
CA ASP A 495 -7.06 -36.85 -13.46
C ASP A 495 -6.58 -35.43 -13.12
N THR A 496 -6.39 -35.10 -11.84
CA THR A 496 -5.60 -33.94 -11.40
C THR A 496 -4.18 -33.96 -11.96
N LEU A 497 -3.48 -35.10 -11.89
CA LEU A 497 -2.13 -35.22 -12.46
C LEU A 497 -2.13 -35.08 -13.99
N LYS A 498 -3.10 -35.66 -14.71
CA LYS A 498 -3.26 -35.46 -16.16
C LYS A 498 -3.51 -33.98 -16.50
N ARG A 499 -4.44 -33.33 -15.79
CA ARG A 499 -4.80 -31.91 -15.97
C ARG A 499 -3.61 -31.01 -15.70
N VAL A 500 -3.05 -31.06 -14.49
CA VAL A 500 -2.03 -30.11 -14.02
C VAL A 500 -0.67 -30.34 -14.69
N ILE A 501 -0.20 -31.58 -14.87
CA ILE A 501 1.08 -31.84 -15.53
C ILE A 501 0.96 -31.78 -17.07
N GLY A 502 -0.13 -32.33 -17.63
CA GLY A 502 -0.36 -32.36 -19.07
C GLY A 502 -0.59 -30.96 -19.64
N ARG A 503 -1.40 -30.14 -18.95
CA ARG A 503 -1.69 -28.74 -19.30
C ARG A 503 -0.90 -27.74 -18.43
N ARG A 504 0.35 -28.06 -18.09
CA ARG A 504 1.23 -27.13 -17.38
C ARG A 504 1.53 -25.88 -18.22
N GLY A 505 1.70 -24.75 -17.55
CA GLY A 505 2.00 -23.45 -18.13
C GLY A 505 1.02 -22.36 -17.69
N ILE A 506 1.30 -21.13 -18.09
CA ILE A 506 0.48 -19.92 -17.86
C ILE A 506 0.25 -19.22 -19.20
N VAL A 507 -0.86 -18.50 -19.36
CA VAL A 507 -1.23 -17.77 -20.58
C VAL A 507 -1.65 -16.35 -20.24
N ALA A 508 -1.23 -15.40 -21.08
CA ALA A 508 -1.79 -14.06 -21.15
C ALA A 508 -2.83 -14.02 -22.28
N TRP A 509 -4.09 -13.79 -21.92
CA TRP A 509 -5.19 -13.58 -22.85
C TRP A 509 -5.50 -12.10 -22.95
N ARG A 510 -5.46 -11.51 -24.15
CA ARG A 510 -6.14 -10.23 -24.40
C ARG A 510 -7.65 -10.50 -24.37
N VAL A 511 -8.35 -9.79 -23.49
CA VAL A 511 -9.79 -9.89 -23.32
C VAL A 511 -10.47 -8.69 -23.97
N THR A 512 -11.31 -8.96 -24.97
CA THR A 512 -12.14 -7.94 -25.64
C THR A 512 -13.60 -8.35 -25.63
N ARG A 513 -14.49 -7.39 -25.87
CA ARG A 513 -15.91 -7.62 -26.13
C ARG A 513 -16.32 -7.01 -27.46
N SER A 514 -17.33 -7.60 -28.08
CA SER A 514 -17.99 -6.98 -29.23
C SER A 514 -18.76 -5.74 -28.78
N CYS A 515 -18.73 -4.67 -29.57
CA CYS A 515 -19.48 -3.45 -29.31
C CYS A 515 -20.06 -2.91 -30.62
N ASP A 516 -21.29 -2.38 -30.57
CA ASP A 516 -21.88 -1.70 -31.70
C ASP A 516 -21.02 -0.51 -32.15
N ARG A 517 -21.08 -0.20 -33.45
CA ARG A 517 -20.51 1.05 -33.94
C ARG A 517 -21.24 2.21 -33.28
N PRO A 518 -20.55 3.18 -32.66
CA PRO A 518 -21.20 4.44 -32.31
C PRO A 518 -21.80 5.04 -33.59
N LEU A 519 -23.07 5.44 -33.53
CA LEU A 519 -23.74 6.12 -34.64
C LEU A 519 -22.97 7.41 -34.92
N ALA A 520 -22.26 7.43 -36.05
CA ALA A 520 -21.54 8.62 -36.49
C ALA A 520 -22.54 9.77 -36.62
N ARG A 521 -22.23 10.92 -36.01
CA ARG A 521 -23.03 12.14 -36.18
C ARG A 521 -23.17 12.44 -37.67
N GLN A 522 -24.38 12.76 -38.10
CA GLN A 522 -24.63 13.30 -39.43
C GLN A 522 -24.20 14.77 -39.46
N ASP A 523 -22.89 15.01 -39.45
CA ASP A 523 -22.36 16.34 -39.72
C ASP A 523 -22.63 16.68 -41.19
N HIS A 524 -23.48 17.69 -41.41
CA HIS A 524 -23.86 18.15 -42.75
C HIS A 524 -22.63 18.69 -43.51
N GLY A 525 -22.39 18.16 -44.70
CA GLY A 525 -21.12 18.34 -45.40
C GLY A 525 -20.89 19.73 -46.02
N GLY A 526 -19.62 20.13 -46.05
CA GLY A 526 -19.07 21.22 -46.87
C GLY A 526 -17.69 20.81 -47.41
N PRO A 527 -17.39 20.96 -48.71
CA PRO A 527 -16.20 20.35 -49.31
C PRO A 527 -14.97 21.29 -49.34
N THR A 528 -13.84 20.85 -48.76
CA THR A 528 -12.54 21.55 -48.89
C THR A 528 -11.38 20.62 -49.22
N ALA A 529 -10.49 21.17 -50.06
CA ALA A 529 -9.32 20.60 -50.73
C ALA A 529 -8.53 19.46 -50.06
N SER A 530 -8.12 18.49 -50.88
CA SER A 530 -7.12 17.48 -50.52
C SER A 530 -5.73 18.09 -50.36
N HIS A 531 -4.98 17.68 -49.33
CA HIS A 531 -3.52 17.63 -49.38
C HIS A 531 -3.01 16.26 -48.89
N ARG A 532 -2.23 15.59 -49.73
CA ARG A 532 -1.45 14.41 -49.33
C ARG A 532 -0.20 14.88 -48.59
N VAL A 533 0.05 14.36 -47.40
CA VAL A 533 1.39 14.27 -46.81
C VAL A 533 1.78 12.79 -46.80
N MET A 534 3.00 12.49 -47.23
CA MET A 534 3.47 11.13 -47.49
C MET A 534 4.52 10.76 -46.44
N VAL A 535 4.21 9.84 -45.54
CA VAL A 535 5.17 9.32 -44.56
C VAL A 535 5.96 8.16 -45.20
N PRO A 536 7.29 8.20 -45.26
CA PRO A 536 8.08 7.11 -45.84
C PRO A 536 8.04 5.85 -44.98
N SER A 537 7.78 4.71 -45.60
CA SER A 537 8.11 3.40 -45.03
C SER A 537 9.58 3.08 -45.32
N ILE A 538 10.36 2.77 -44.31
CA ILE A 538 11.68 2.15 -44.47
C ILE A 538 11.70 0.85 -43.65
N THR A 539 11.59 -0.26 -44.37
CA THR A 539 11.96 -1.60 -43.90
C THR A 539 13.43 -1.88 -44.23
N GLU A 540 13.94 -3.02 -43.75
CA GLU A 540 15.28 -3.56 -44.01
C GLU A 540 16.45 -2.90 -43.27
N PHE A 541 16.89 -3.55 -42.19
CA PHE A 541 18.23 -4.14 -42.16
C PHE A 541 18.28 -5.29 -41.13
N MET A 542 18.41 -6.53 -41.61
CA MET A 542 18.72 -7.71 -40.78
C MET A 542 19.98 -8.38 -41.30
N ALA A 543 21.08 -8.31 -40.54
CA ALA A 543 22.28 -9.12 -40.76
C ALA A 543 22.99 -9.38 -39.42
N PRO A 544 23.54 -10.58 -39.16
CA PRO A 544 23.99 -10.98 -37.83
C PRO A 544 25.45 -10.66 -37.55
N PHE A 545 25.76 -10.18 -36.34
CA PHE A 545 27.14 -10.11 -35.86
C PHE A 545 27.61 -11.47 -35.31
N ARG A 546 28.82 -11.86 -35.73
CA ARG A 546 29.46 -13.13 -35.34
C ARG A 546 30.15 -13.02 -33.99
N LEU A 547 30.10 -14.10 -33.22
CA LEU A 547 31.11 -14.39 -32.20
C LEU A 547 32.47 -14.69 -32.87
N GLN A 548 33.53 -14.08 -32.36
CA GLN A 548 34.89 -14.62 -32.42
C GLN A 548 35.57 -14.45 -31.05
N PRO A 549 36.31 -15.46 -30.55
CA PRO A 549 37.01 -15.37 -29.28
C PRO A 549 38.40 -14.73 -29.47
N LEU A 550 38.86 -13.96 -28.48
CA LEU A 550 40.27 -13.60 -28.35
C LEU A 550 40.81 -14.10 -27.01
N TRP A 551 41.90 -14.88 -27.06
CA TRP A 551 42.64 -15.36 -25.89
C TRP A 551 43.96 -14.61 -25.79
N ILE A 552 44.11 -13.77 -24.76
CA ILE A 552 45.38 -13.25 -24.24
C ILE A 552 45.20 -13.25 -22.72
N GLU A 553 45.59 -14.33 -22.04
CA GLU A 553 46.94 -14.57 -21.49
C GLU A 553 47.20 -13.74 -20.22
N THR A 554 47.16 -14.44 -19.07
CA THR A 554 47.35 -13.87 -17.73
C THR A 554 48.82 -13.80 -17.35
N LYS A 555 49.29 -12.66 -16.84
CA LYS A 555 50.50 -12.57 -16.00
C LYS A 555 50.36 -11.58 -14.85
N ASP A 556 50.76 -12.07 -13.68
CA ASP A 556 51.53 -11.38 -12.65
C ASP A 556 51.04 -9.99 -12.18
N VAL A 557 50.09 -10.00 -11.24
CA VAL A 557 50.02 -8.95 -10.20
C VAL A 557 49.82 -9.62 -8.83
N ASP A 558 50.89 -9.72 -8.04
CA ASP A 558 50.81 -10.04 -6.61
C ASP A 558 50.30 -8.80 -5.85
N PHE A 559 49.29 -8.97 -4.99
CA PHE A 559 48.90 -7.95 -4.00
C PHE A 559 48.67 -8.55 -2.61
N HIS A 560 49.15 -7.86 -1.59
CA HIS A 560 49.12 -8.32 -0.19
C HIS A 560 47.74 -8.17 0.44
N PHE A 561 46.94 -9.24 0.43
CA PHE A 561 45.77 -9.39 1.27
C PHE A 561 46.15 -9.38 2.77
N LYS A 562 46.16 -8.20 3.43
CA LYS A 562 46.11 -8.17 4.90
C LYS A 562 45.62 -6.91 5.64
N GLU A 563 45.60 -5.71 5.05
CA GLU A 563 45.34 -4.48 5.85
C GLU A 563 44.06 -3.70 5.47
N GLU A 564 43.60 -3.73 4.21
CA GLU A 564 42.43 -2.94 3.75
C GLU A 564 41.08 -3.35 4.37
N PHE A 565 40.97 -4.54 4.99
CA PHE A 565 39.69 -5.02 5.55
C PHE A 565 39.26 -4.28 6.84
N ASN A 566 40.12 -3.46 7.44
CA ASN A 566 39.78 -2.67 8.64
C ASN A 566 39.15 -1.30 8.32
N GLU A 567 39.48 -0.70 7.17
CA GLU A 567 39.04 0.67 6.87
C GLU A 567 37.56 0.70 6.47
N LEU A 568 37.09 -0.31 5.74
CA LEU A 568 35.67 -0.44 5.35
C LEU A 568 34.73 -0.55 6.57
N THR A 569 35.17 -1.22 7.64
CA THR A 569 34.44 -1.26 8.93
C THR A 569 34.52 0.04 9.73
N THR A 570 35.49 0.91 9.44
CA THR A 570 35.68 2.18 10.16
C THR A 570 34.86 3.32 9.52
N ALA A 571 34.72 3.32 8.20
CA ALA A 571 33.90 4.29 7.46
C ALA A 571 32.41 4.28 7.86
N VAL A 572 31.90 3.14 8.35
CA VAL A 572 30.51 2.99 8.85
C VAL A 572 30.30 3.67 10.21
N VAL A 573 31.36 3.98 10.95
CA VAL A 573 31.30 4.50 12.34
C VAL A 573 31.56 6.00 12.42
N THR A 574 32.16 6.62 11.39
CA THR A 574 32.49 8.06 11.35
C THR A 574 31.48 8.91 10.57
N ALA A 575 30.44 8.30 9.99
CA ALA A 575 29.30 9.01 9.44
C ALA A 575 28.45 9.63 10.56
N GLY A 576 28.80 10.86 10.95
CA GLY A 576 27.89 11.74 11.71
C GLY A 576 26.57 11.96 10.95
N PRO A 577 25.50 12.45 11.61
CA PRO A 577 24.18 12.50 11.03
C PRO A 577 24.17 13.39 9.77
N VAL A 578 24.12 12.74 8.61
CA VAL A 578 23.67 13.36 7.38
C VAL A 578 22.25 13.84 7.66
N LYS A 579 22.04 15.16 7.71
CA LYS A 579 20.69 15.73 7.64
C LYS A 579 20.13 15.32 6.29
N LEU A 580 19.35 14.24 6.27
CA LEU A 580 18.52 13.90 5.13
C LEU A 580 17.42 14.95 5.07
N SER A 581 17.68 16.02 4.32
CA SER A 581 16.66 16.98 3.92
C SER A 581 15.70 16.26 2.99
N SER A 582 14.70 15.60 3.57
CA SER A 582 13.70 14.84 2.82
C SER A 582 13.00 15.78 1.84
N PRO A 583 13.08 15.57 0.52
CA PRO A 583 12.06 16.12 -0.35
C PRO A 583 10.71 15.55 0.11
N PRO A 584 9.65 16.36 0.19
CA PRO A 584 8.37 15.91 0.74
C PRO A 584 7.84 14.69 -0.03
N ARG A 585 7.25 13.75 0.69
CA ARG A 585 6.74 12.52 0.08
C ARG A 585 5.63 12.88 -0.92
N ARG A 586 5.76 12.34 -2.13
CA ARG A 586 4.62 12.18 -3.02
C ARG A 586 3.68 11.17 -2.37
N ALA A 587 2.55 11.65 -1.86
CA ALA A 587 1.54 10.84 -1.20
C ALA A 587 0.77 9.97 -2.21
N VAL A 588 0.76 10.38 -3.48
CA VAL A 588 0.30 9.57 -4.62
C VAL A 588 1.34 9.53 -5.74
N THR A 589 1.42 8.41 -6.47
CA THR A 589 2.38 8.25 -7.59
C THR A 589 1.96 9.03 -8.84
N GLU A 590 0.67 9.29 -8.99
CA GLU A 590 0.04 10.08 -10.04
C GLU A 590 -1.31 10.62 -9.54
N LEU A 591 -1.93 11.52 -10.31
CA LEU A 591 -3.28 12.01 -10.05
C LEU A 591 -4.28 11.30 -10.98
N ASP A 592 -5.47 10.99 -10.46
CA ASP A 592 -6.63 10.66 -11.28
C ASP A 592 -7.08 11.95 -12.00
N GLY A 593 -6.74 12.07 -13.27
CA GLY A 593 -7.04 13.25 -14.08
C GLY A 593 -8.54 13.58 -14.15
N ALA A 594 -9.42 12.59 -14.10
CA ALA A 594 -10.87 12.84 -14.09
C ALA A 594 -11.35 13.36 -12.73
N ALA A 595 -10.79 12.84 -11.62
CA ALA A 595 -11.08 13.35 -10.28
C ALA A 595 -10.48 14.76 -10.04
N VAL A 596 -9.34 15.09 -10.66
CA VAL A 596 -8.78 16.45 -10.68
C VAL A 596 -9.65 17.40 -11.51
N GLU A 597 -10.04 17.02 -12.73
CA GLU A 597 -10.93 17.84 -13.58
C GLU A 597 -12.35 17.98 -12.99
N GLU A 598 -12.77 17.07 -12.11
CA GLU A 598 -13.97 17.21 -11.29
C GLU A 598 -13.76 18.18 -10.13
N ALA A 599 -12.74 17.95 -9.29
CA ALA A 599 -12.52 18.71 -8.06
C ALA A 599 -11.96 20.13 -8.27
N HIS A 600 -11.20 20.36 -9.34
CA HIS A 600 -10.45 21.61 -9.58
C HIS A 600 -10.88 22.30 -10.88
N ARG A 601 -12.20 22.32 -11.15
CA ARG A 601 -12.80 23.07 -12.26
C ARG A 601 -12.45 24.55 -12.16
N ARG A 602 -12.01 25.12 -13.28
CA ARG A 602 -11.69 26.55 -13.38
C ARG A 602 -12.97 27.38 -13.40
N ASP A 603 -12.93 28.50 -12.69
CA ASP A 603 -14.00 29.50 -12.69
C ASP A 603 -13.77 30.52 -13.81
N ASP A 604 -14.48 30.35 -14.93
CA ASP A 604 -14.43 31.27 -16.07
C ASP A 604 -15.06 32.65 -15.77
N THR A 605 -15.69 32.85 -14.60
CA THR A 605 -16.19 34.15 -14.14
C THR A 605 -15.20 34.91 -13.25
N ALA A 606 -14.05 34.31 -12.94
CA ALA A 606 -13.08 34.84 -11.99
C ALA A 606 -12.37 36.13 -12.46
N THR A 607 -12.57 37.21 -11.70
CA THR A 607 -11.78 38.44 -11.78
C THR A 607 -10.52 38.29 -10.93
N LYS A 608 -9.35 38.33 -11.58
CA LYS A 608 -8.05 38.16 -10.95
C LYS A 608 -7.37 39.51 -10.70
N ALA A 609 -6.89 39.74 -9.47
CA ALA A 609 -6.00 40.86 -9.15
C ALA A 609 -4.58 40.60 -9.64
N PHE A 610 -4.13 39.35 -9.51
CA PHE A 610 -2.87 38.83 -10.05
C PHE A 610 -3.12 37.47 -10.68
N SER A 611 -2.37 37.11 -11.72
CA SER A 611 -2.46 35.79 -12.36
C SER A 611 -1.07 35.25 -12.68
N GLY A 612 -0.83 33.97 -12.40
CA GLY A 612 0.47 33.32 -12.54
C GLY A 612 1.59 33.97 -11.70
N ALA A 613 1.23 34.62 -10.59
CA ALA A 613 2.17 35.34 -9.74
C ALA A 613 2.97 34.39 -8.83
N GLN A 614 4.23 34.73 -8.55
CA GLN A 614 4.96 34.15 -7.42
C GLN A 614 4.51 34.84 -6.13
N ILE A 615 4.05 34.05 -5.16
CA ILE A 615 3.92 34.50 -3.77
C ILE A 615 5.28 34.29 -3.11
N LYS A 616 5.89 35.35 -2.60
CA LYS A 616 7.20 35.31 -1.95
C LYS A 616 7.11 35.51 -0.45
N THR A 617 7.99 34.85 0.28
CA THR A 617 8.25 35.06 1.71
C THR A 617 9.15 36.30 1.91
N PHE A 618 9.20 36.83 3.13
CA PHE A 618 10.04 38.01 3.42
C PHE A 618 11.56 37.76 3.22
N ASP A 619 12.03 36.52 3.38
CA ASP A 619 13.43 36.15 3.08
C ASP A 619 13.74 35.99 1.58
N GLY A 620 12.74 36.18 0.70
CA GLY A 620 12.90 36.23 -0.75
C GLY A 620 12.68 34.90 -1.48
N LYS A 621 12.33 33.81 -0.76
CA LYS A 621 11.91 32.53 -1.33
C LYS A 621 10.47 32.59 -1.86
N CYS A 622 10.03 31.52 -2.53
CA CYS A 622 8.74 31.41 -3.20
C CYS A 622 7.87 30.27 -2.60
N LEU A 623 6.55 30.47 -2.59
CA LEU A 623 5.59 29.42 -2.26
C LEU A 623 5.41 28.46 -3.44
N PHE A 624 5.50 27.16 -3.16
CA PHE A 624 5.52 26.05 -4.10
C PHE A 624 4.59 24.92 -3.64
N VAL A 625 4.17 24.05 -4.57
CA VAL A 625 3.53 22.75 -4.27
C VAL A 625 3.98 21.66 -5.24
N ASP A 626 4.36 20.47 -4.74
CA ASP A 626 4.38 19.27 -5.58
C ASP A 626 2.94 18.77 -5.71
N LYS A 627 2.40 18.79 -6.94
CA LYS A 627 1.05 18.29 -7.28
C LYS A 627 0.78 16.83 -6.84
N LEU A 628 1.81 16.04 -6.54
CA LEU A 628 1.72 14.65 -6.08
C LEU A 628 1.85 14.50 -4.55
N SER A 629 2.00 15.59 -3.79
CA SER A 629 2.07 15.58 -2.33
C SER A 629 0.70 15.64 -1.62
N GLY A 630 -0.39 15.79 -2.37
CA GLY A 630 -1.77 15.63 -1.89
C GLY A 630 -2.37 14.23 -2.13
N ASP A 631 -3.69 14.13 -2.05
CA ASP A 631 -4.44 12.93 -2.38
C ASP A 631 -4.52 12.67 -3.90
N PHE A 632 -5.23 11.61 -4.30
CA PHE A 632 -5.37 11.17 -5.69
C PHE A 632 -6.01 12.20 -6.63
N ARG A 633 -6.57 13.29 -6.09
CA ARG A 633 -7.20 14.39 -6.83
C ARG A 633 -6.59 15.77 -6.52
N ALA A 634 -5.40 15.80 -5.90
CA ALA A 634 -4.64 16.98 -5.50
C ALA A 634 -5.23 17.84 -4.36
N ASN A 635 -6.24 17.35 -3.65
CA ASN A 635 -6.62 17.90 -2.36
C ASN A 635 -5.56 17.57 -1.29
N LEU A 636 -5.58 18.29 -0.17
CA LEU A 636 -4.68 18.09 0.96
C LEU A 636 -3.19 18.35 0.65
N THR A 637 -2.88 18.90 -0.52
CA THR A 637 -1.51 19.20 -0.96
C THR A 637 -0.89 20.26 -0.05
N PRO A 638 0.20 19.97 0.70
CA PRO A 638 0.83 20.95 1.61
C PRO A 638 1.51 22.08 0.85
N ILE A 639 1.42 23.31 1.38
CA ILE A 639 2.06 24.51 0.83
C ILE A 639 3.50 24.59 1.35
N GLN A 640 4.46 24.73 0.44
CA GLN A 640 5.90 24.59 0.69
C GLN A 640 6.63 25.90 0.35
N VAL A 641 7.85 26.05 0.86
CA VAL A 641 8.74 27.18 0.58
C VAL A 641 10.01 26.66 -0.11
N ALA A 642 10.33 27.22 -1.27
CA ALA A 642 11.48 26.85 -2.09
C ALA A 642 12.16 28.09 -2.70
N GLU A 643 13.37 27.94 -3.24
CA GLU A 643 14.02 29.02 -3.99
C GLU A 643 13.16 29.45 -5.20
N CYS A 644 13.18 30.74 -5.53
CA CYS A 644 12.39 31.30 -6.64
C CYS A 644 12.99 30.97 -8.02
N ASP A 645 13.00 29.70 -8.41
CA ASP A 645 13.26 29.24 -9.77
C ASP A 645 11.97 29.09 -10.60
N SER A 646 12.10 28.92 -11.92
CA SER A 646 10.96 28.84 -12.84
C SER A 646 10.38 27.42 -12.92
N THR A 647 9.97 26.86 -11.79
CA THR A 647 9.45 25.49 -11.67
C THR A 647 7.92 25.38 -11.69
N ASP A 648 7.43 24.26 -12.25
CA ASP A 648 6.01 23.91 -12.26
C ASP A 648 5.48 23.80 -10.82
N GLY A 649 4.71 24.79 -10.37
CA GLY A 649 4.06 24.80 -9.05
C GLY A 649 4.15 26.13 -8.30
N GLN A 650 5.04 27.05 -8.70
CA GLN A 650 5.21 28.36 -8.03
C GLN A 650 4.23 29.46 -8.50
N GLY A 651 3.33 29.15 -9.43
CA GLY A 651 2.37 30.11 -9.99
C GLY A 651 1.05 30.16 -9.24
N TRP A 652 0.59 31.36 -8.92
CA TRP A 652 -0.62 31.60 -8.15
C TRP A 652 -1.54 32.64 -8.80
N ASP A 653 -2.83 32.34 -8.85
CA ASP A 653 -3.90 33.27 -9.23
C ASP A 653 -4.56 33.83 -7.96
N ILE A 654 -4.72 35.15 -7.89
CA ILE A 654 -5.37 35.85 -6.77
C ILE A 654 -6.73 36.35 -7.24
N ILE A 655 -7.80 35.60 -6.92
CA ILE A 655 -9.17 35.85 -7.37
C ILE A 655 -9.91 36.72 -6.35
N ILE A 656 -10.32 37.92 -6.77
CA ILE A 656 -11.00 38.91 -5.91
C ILE A 656 -12.51 39.02 -6.19
N ARG A 657 -13.00 38.27 -7.19
CA ARG A 657 -14.43 38.09 -7.49
C ARG A 657 -14.61 36.88 -8.39
N GLY A 658 -15.68 36.10 -8.25
CA GLY A 658 -16.02 34.98 -9.12
C GLY A 658 -17.18 34.16 -8.56
N ARG A 659 -17.47 33.01 -9.17
CA ARG A 659 -18.40 32.01 -8.63
C ARG A 659 -17.96 31.49 -7.26
N HIS A 660 -16.65 31.37 -7.06
CA HIS A 660 -16.05 30.89 -5.80
C HIS A 660 -15.47 32.04 -4.94
N ASN A 661 -15.82 33.30 -5.24
CA ASN A 661 -15.56 34.43 -4.35
C ASN A 661 -16.57 35.56 -4.64
N ASP A 662 -17.65 35.62 -3.86
CA ASP A 662 -18.66 36.68 -3.90
C ASP A 662 -18.54 37.67 -2.73
N VAL A 663 -17.52 37.51 -1.87
CA VAL A 663 -17.35 38.24 -0.62
C VAL A 663 -16.44 39.45 -0.81
N GLU A 664 -16.98 40.65 -0.57
CA GLU A 664 -16.24 41.91 -0.65
C GLU A 664 -15.03 41.96 0.30
N ASP A 665 -14.00 42.72 -0.11
CA ASP A 665 -12.69 42.85 0.56
C ASP A 665 -12.00 41.51 0.88
N SER A 666 -12.18 40.50 0.03
CA SER A 666 -11.55 39.18 0.17
C SER A 666 -10.95 38.64 -1.13
N MET A 667 -9.97 37.73 -0.98
CA MET A 667 -9.35 36.98 -2.06
C MET A 667 -9.41 35.47 -1.81
N LEU A 668 -9.47 34.74 -2.92
CA LEU A 668 -9.27 33.31 -3.02
C LEU A 668 -7.93 33.07 -3.74
N VAL A 669 -7.03 32.32 -3.10
CA VAL A 669 -5.65 32.09 -3.60
C VAL A 669 -5.57 30.70 -4.23
N VAL A 670 -5.31 30.64 -5.54
CA VAL A 670 -5.40 29.40 -6.33
C VAL A 670 -4.06 29.06 -6.97
N ASN A 671 -3.62 27.80 -6.88
CA ASN A 671 -2.41 27.36 -7.56
C ASN A 671 -2.67 27.09 -9.07
N THR A 672 -1.81 27.60 -9.96
CA THR A 672 -2.02 27.47 -11.40
C THR A 672 -1.72 26.07 -11.97
N LEU A 673 -0.95 25.24 -11.24
CA LEU A 673 -0.62 23.87 -11.65
C LEU A 673 -1.74 22.87 -11.30
N THR A 674 -2.34 22.99 -10.11
CA THR A 674 -3.39 22.05 -9.64
C THR A 674 -4.82 22.58 -9.81
N GLY A 675 -5.02 23.90 -9.86
CA GLY A 675 -6.35 24.51 -9.75
C GLY A 675 -6.95 24.44 -8.34
N ALA A 676 -6.15 24.06 -7.34
CA ALA A 676 -6.57 23.97 -5.94
C ALA A 676 -6.33 25.28 -5.19
N CYS A 677 -7.23 25.60 -4.27
CA CYS A 677 -7.24 26.82 -3.47
C CYS A 677 -6.60 26.61 -2.09
N PHE A 678 -5.99 27.66 -1.52
CA PHE A 678 -5.63 27.69 -0.09
C PHE A 678 -6.82 27.28 0.79
N ASN A 679 -6.56 26.52 1.85
CA ASN A 679 -7.55 26.16 2.86
C ASN A 679 -6.90 26.02 4.26
N PHE A 680 -7.56 26.56 5.27
CA PHE A 680 -7.25 26.37 6.69
C PHE A 680 -8.38 25.61 7.42
N ASP A 681 -8.12 24.38 7.87
CA ASP A 681 -9.07 23.59 8.67
C ASP A 681 -8.53 23.34 10.10
N PRO A 682 -9.00 24.10 11.11
CA PRO A 682 -8.55 23.96 12.49
C PRO A 682 -8.98 22.65 13.17
N ARG A 683 -9.79 21.82 12.52
CA ARG A 683 -10.18 20.48 13.03
C ARG A 683 -9.08 19.43 12.83
N ARG A 684 -8.04 19.72 12.03
CA ARG A 684 -6.95 18.78 11.71
C ARG A 684 -5.78 18.92 12.69
N ALA A 685 -4.88 17.94 12.70
CA ALA A 685 -3.62 18.02 13.43
C ALA A 685 -2.78 19.21 12.92
N VAL A 686 -2.08 19.91 13.83
CA VAL A 686 -1.47 21.25 13.59
C VAL A 686 -0.57 21.30 12.36
N ASP A 687 0.20 20.23 12.14
CA ASP A 687 1.10 19.99 10.99
C ASP A 687 0.39 19.84 9.63
N SER A 688 -0.95 19.75 9.64
CA SER A 688 -1.79 19.50 8.47
C SER A 688 -2.96 20.50 8.33
N GLN A 689 -3.00 21.57 9.12
CA GLN A 689 -4.12 22.52 9.10
C GLN A 689 -4.12 23.45 7.88
N VAL A 690 -2.95 23.73 7.28
CA VAL A 690 -2.77 24.58 6.09
C VAL A 690 -2.42 23.72 4.87
N PHE A 691 -3.25 23.77 3.83
CA PHE A 691 -3.14 22.92 2.63
C PHE A 691 -3.90 23.51 1.43
N LEU A 692 -3.71 22.93 0.24
CA LEU A 692 -4.60 23.17 -0.90
C LEU A 692 -5.79 22.23 -0.90
N PHE A 693 -6.97 22.75 -1.22
CA PHE A 693 -8.22 22.01 -1.34
C PHE A 693 -9.04 22.54 -2.53
N SER A 694 -10.06 21.80 -2.95
CA SER A 694 -11.00 22.28 -3.97
C SER A 694 -11.65 23.59 -3.53
N CYS A 695 -11.76 24.54 -4.46
CA CYS A 695 -12.27 25.89 -4.24
C CYS A 695 -13.78 25.96 -3.92
N GLY A 696 -14.49 24.83 -3.98
CA GLY A 696 -15.90 24.69 -3.63
C GLY A 696 -16.15 23.97 -2.30
N GLY A 697 -15.26 24.15 -1.30
CA GLY A 697 -15.44 23.68 0.08
C GLY A 697 -15.53 22.16 0.30
N ARG A 698 -15.61 21.36 -0.77
CA ARG A 698 -15.83 19.91 -0.79
C ARG A 698 -14.78 19.23 -1.65
N ALA A 699 -14.37 18.02 -1.29
CA ALA A 699 -13.30 17.28 -2.00
C ALA A 699 -13.62 16.96 -3.49
N ASP A 700 -14.86 17.15 -3.93
CA ASP A 700 -15.38 16.94 -5.29
C ASP A 700 -15.63 18.24 -6.08
N GLY A 701 -15.38 19.41 -5.49
CA GLY A 701 -15.71 20.70 -6.11
C GLY A 701 -17.21 20.93 -6.34
N GLY A 702 -18.07 20.12 -5.73
CA GLY A 702 -19.52 20.16 -5.89
C GLY A 702 -20.24 21.13 -4.95
N GLY A 703 -19.53 21.95 -4.19
CA GLY A 703 -20.09 22.92 -3.22
C GLY A 703 -19.61 24.35 -3.44
N ASP A 704 -20.01 25.21 -2.51
CA ASP A 704 -19.66 26.63 -2.47
C ASP A 704 -18.37 26.88 -1.67
N VAL A 705 -17.77 28.06 -1.83
CA VAL A 705 -16.54 28.42 -1.11
C VAL A 705 -16.79 28.55 0.39
N ALA A 706 -15.83 28.13 1.22
CA ALA A 706 -15.90 28.26 2.68
C ALA A 706 -15.00 29.40 3.19
N ASP A 707 -15.33 29.99 4.35
CA ASP A 707 -14.46 30.96 5.06
C ASP A 707 -13.08 30.39 5.43
N SER A 708 -12.86 29.07 5.34
CA SER A 708 -11.54 28.44 5.43
C SER A 708 -10.63 28.71 4.23
N GLN A 709 -11.18 29.18 3.10
CA GLN A 709 -10.48 29.36 1.82
C GLN A 709 -10.40 30.83 1.38
N LEU A 710 -11.15 31.71 2.06
CA LEU A 710 -11.18 33.14 1.79
C LEU A 710 -10.28 33.88 2.79
N PHE A 711 -9.53 34.85 2.28
CA PHE A 711 -8.56 35.65 3.02
C PHE A 711 -8.86 37.14 2.79
N PRO A 712 -8.77 38.05 3.78
CA PRO A 712 -8.96 39.48 3.56
C PRO A 712 -7.98 40.04 2.52
N TYR A 713 -8.46 40.93 1.64
CA TYR A 713 -7.65 41.59 0.62
C TYR A 713 -8.06 43.05 0.42
N THR A 714 -7.17 43.96 0.84
CA THR A 714 -7.36 45.42 0.80
C THR A 714 -6.73 46.10 -0.43
N GLY A 715 -6.22 45.31 -1.39
CA GLY A 715 -5.51 45.81 -2.57
C GLY A 715 -4.00 45.92 -2.40
N GLY A 716 -3.26 45.68 -3.49
CA GLY A 716 -1.80 45.85 -3.56
C GLY A 716 -1.02 44.53 -3.59
N ALA A 717 0.30 44.64 -3.63
CA ALA A 717 1.23 43.52 -3.83
C ALA A 717 1.85 42.97 -2.53
N GLY A 718 1.34 43.38 -1.37
CA GLY A 718 1.98 43.13 -0.07
C GLY A 718 3.15 44.09 0.23
N PRO A 719 3.94 43.83 1.28
CA PRO A 719 3.86 42.66 2.18
C PRO A 719 2.57 42.64 3.00
N GLY A 720 1.99 41.45 3.19
CA GLY A 720 0.81 41.22 4.02
C GLY A 720 0.72 39.76 4.49
N SER A 721 -0.12 39.51 5.49
CA SER A 721 -0.30 38.18 6.10
C SER A 721 -1.58 37.52 5.57
N PHE A 722 -1.55 36.20 5.35
CA PHE A 722 -2.76 35.43 5.08
C PHE A 722 -3.46 35.08 6.40
N THR A 723 -4.57 35.76 6.69
CA THR A 723 -5.50 35.40 7.77
C THR A 723 -6.72 34.70 7.16
N PRO A 724 -7.03 33.44 7.50
CA PRO A 724 -8.20 32.76 6.97
C PRO A 724 -9.46 33.29 7.67
N ARG A 725 -10.56 33.52 6.93
CA ARG A 725 -11.74 34.18 7.50
C ARG A 725 -12.44 33.39 8.61
N ASN A 726 -12.28 32.07 8.64
CA ASN A 726 -12.77 31.23 9.75
C ASN A 726 -11.95 31.34 11.04
N ASP A 727 -10.75 31.93 11.01
CA ASP A 727 -9.96 32.29 12.20
C ASP A 727 -9.03 33.49 11.94
N LEU A 728 -9.60 34.70 12.01
CA LEU A 728 -8.88 35.96 11.80
C LEU A 728 -7.82 36.28 12.88
N ALA A 729 -7.70 35.48 13.94
CA ALA A 729 -6.63 35.62 14.94
C ALA A 729 -5.36 34.84 14.55
N SER A 730 -5.46 33.94 13.58
CA SER A 730 -4.38 33.09 13.10
C SER A 730 -3.83 33.57 11.75
N CYS A 731 -2.52 33.55 11.61
CA CYS A 731 -1.77 33.96 10.43
C CYS A 731 -0.97 32.78 9.88
N PHE A 732 -0.90 32.65 8.55
CA PHE A 732 0.05 31.75 7.91
C PHE A 732 1.48 32.19 8.28
N THR A 733 2.34 31.24 8.63
CA THR A 733 3.72 31.47 9.08
C THR A 733 4.66 30.52 8.34
N VAL A 734 5.89 30.93 8.08
CA VAL A 734 6.92 30.05 7.52
C VAL A 734 7.54 29.21 8.63
N THR A 735 7.54 27.89 8.49
CA THR A 735 8.18 26.96 9.44
C THR A 735 9.08 26.00 8.67
N ASP A 736 10.40 26.10 8.89
CA ASP A 736 11.45 25.46 8.09
C ASP A 736 11.27 25.71 6.57
N ASN A 737 10.63 24.78 5.85
CA ASN A 737 10.37 24.84 4.40
C ASN A 737 8.87 24.63 4.07
N VAL A 738 7.96 24.79 5.03
CA VAL A 738 6.50 24.67 4.83
C VAL A 738 5.76 25.88 5.40
N VAL A 739 4.52 26.08 4.97
CA VAL A 739 3.64 27.11 5.53
C VAL A 739 2.75 26.49 6.61
N GLY A 740 2.98 26.88 7.85
CA GLY A 740 2.19 26.51 9.02
C GLY A 740 1.20 27.61 9.42
N ILE A 741 0.68 27.50 10.64
CA ILE A 741 -0.24 28.47 11.24
C ILE A 741 0.26 28.88 12.64
N GLU A 742 0.18 30.16 12.96
CA GLU A 742 0.49 30.73 14.28
C GLU A 742 -0.47 31.88 14.60
N PRO A 743 -0.60 32.30 15.88
CA PRO A 743 -1.25 33.56 16.21
C PRO A 743 -0.60 34.75 15.46
N CYS A 744 -1.41 35.68 14.97
CA CYS A 744 -0.92 36.85 14.25
C CYS A 744 -0.06 37.77 15.13
N VAL A 745 1.18 38.02 14.71
CA VAL A 745 2.12 38.92 15.39
C VAL A 745 2.52 40.06 14.47
N SER A 746 2.07 41.28 14.81
CA SER A 746 2.37 42.50 14.05
C SER A 746 3.88 42.70 13.88
N GLY A 747 4.35 42.62 12.64
CA GLY A 747 5.77 42.79 12.29
C GLY A 747 6.61 41.52 12.34
N ASN A 748 6.02 40.34 12.55
CA ASN A 748 6.72 39.07 12.34
C ASN A 748 6.98 38.86 10.83
N LEU A 749 8.24 38.79 10.43
CA LEU A 749 8.66 38.67 9.04
C LEU A 749 8.28 37.32 8.42
N ASP A 750 8.23 36.26 9.23
CA ASP A 750 7.87 34.91 8.79
C ASP A 750 6.36 34.77 8.49
N GLN A 751 5.56 35.78 8.87
CA GLN A 751 4.12 35.90 8.59
C GLN A 751 3.82 36.91 7.45
N LEU A 752 4.83 37.38 6.70
CA LEU A 752 4.67 38.37 5.61
C LEU A 752 4.98 37.79 4.23
N PHE A 753 4.04 38.00 3.30
CA PHE A 753 4.08 37.50 1.94
C PHE A 753 3.87 38.62 0.90
N LEU A 754 4.52 38.51 -0.27
CA LEU A 754 4.49 39.50 -1.35
C LEU A 754 4.10 38.87 -2.69
N PHE A 755 3.26 39.55 -3.49
CA PHE A 755 2.88 39.13 -4.84
C PHE A 755 3.83 39.73 -5.88
N ASN A 756 4.64 38.89 -6.55
CA ASN A 756 5.64 39.27 -7.57
C ASN A 756 6.72 40.30 -7.14
N GLY A 757 6.72 40.76 -5.88
CA GLY A 757 7.59 41.83 -5.40
C GLY A 757 9.04 41.41 -5.13
N VAL A 758 9.78 42.34 -4.52
CA VAL A 758 11.05 42.14 -3.82
C VAL A 758 10.90 42.88 -2.47
N PRO A 759 11.36 42.35 -1.33
CA PRO A 759 11.29 43.08 -0.07
C PRO A 759 12.14 44.36 -0.12
N GLU A 760 11.49 45.53 -0.07
CA GLU A 760 12.21 46.78 0.18
C GLU A 760 12.60 46.85 1.66
N ILE A 761 13.91 46.96 1.91
CA ILE A 761 14.46 46.99 3.27
C ILE A 761 14.19 48.38 3.87
N ILE A 762 13.17 48.48 4.72
CA ILE A 762 12.97 49.64 5.59
C ILE A 762 14.00 49.55 6.71
N ASP A 763 15.11 50.29 6.57
CA ASP A 763 16.15 50.43 7.60
C ASP A 763 15.63 51.29 8.77
N PRO A 764 15.45 50.75 10.00
CA PRO A 764 14.95 51.49 11.16
C PRO A 764 16.07 52.33 11.81
N GLY A 765 16.80 53.11 10.99
CA GLY A 765 18.20 53.44 11.24
C GLY A 765 18.61 54.91 11.18
N ASN A 766 17.75 55.87 10.81
CA ASN A 766 18.10 57.30 10.90
C ASN A 766 16.90 58.25 10.97
N GLY A 767 16.97 59.24 11.86
CA GLY A 767 15.93 60.26 12.03
C GLY A 767 16.33 61.61 11.43
N GLN A 768 15.52 62.13 10.49
CA GLN A 768 15.69 63.49 9.97
C GLN A 768 14.37 64.11 9.46
N GLU A 769 13.70 64.86 10.34
CA GLU A 769 12.79 65.94 9.95
C GLU A 769 13.61 67.24 9.67
N PRO A 770 13.04 68.27 9.02
CA PRO A 770 11.99 68.26 7.98
C PRO A 770 12.46 69.01 6.71
N ASN A 771 11.76 68.86 5.57
CA ASN A 771 11.93 69.76 4.41
C ASN A 771 10.66 69.83 3.51
N GLU A 772 9.77 70.76 3.87
CA GLU A 772 9.00 71.57 2.91
C GLU A 772 9.69 72.97 2.83
N PRO A 773 9.38 73.88 1.87
CA PRO A 773 8.21 73.91 0.97
C PRO A 773 8.49 74.29 -0.50
N SER A 774 7.41 74.50 -1.28
CA SER A 774 7.28 75.45 -2.42
C SER A 774 7.92 75.07 -3.77
N THR A 775 7.42 75.47 -4.95
CA THR A 775 6.13 76.07 -5.41
C THR A 775 5.97 75.78 -6.93
N SER A 776 4.78 75.73 -7.55
CA SER A 776 3.97 76.91 -7.93
C SER A 776 2.63 76.52 -8.63
N PRO A 777 1.64 77.43 -8.78
CA PRO A 777 0.21 77.16 -9.11
C PRO A 777 -0.15 77.53 -10.60
N PRO A 778 -1.42 77.65 -11.11
CA PRO A 778 -2.74 77.68 -10.43
C PRO A 778 -4.00 77.02 -11.08
N GLN A 779 -5.00 76.74 -10.21
CA GLN A 779 -6.47 77.04 -10.24
C GLN A 779 -7.24 77.48 -11.53
N PRO A 780 -8.62 77.45 -11.57
CA PRO A 780 -9.61 76.73 -10.73
C PRO A 780 -10.94 76.24 -11.43
N SER A 781 -11.84 75.67 -10.61
CA SER A 781 -13.33 75.81 -10.63
C SER A 781 -14.24 74.85 -11.44
N GLY A 782 -15.15 74.18 -10.71
CA GLY A 782 -16.38 73.52 -11.20
C GLY A 782 -17.07 72.72 -10.08
N VAL A 783 -18.35 72.95 -9.79
CA VAL A 783 -19.09 72.40 -8.61
C VAL A 783 -20.53 72.04 -8.99
N ILE A 784 -21.09 70.95 -8.43
CA ILE A 784 -22.48 70.77 -7.92
C ILE A 784 -22.73 69.28 -7.55
N SER A 785 -23.71 69.01 -6.68
CA SER A 785 -23.94 67.72 -6.00
C SER A 785 -25.40 67.19 -6.17
N ILE A 786 -25.85 66.36 -5.21
CA ILE A 786 -27.20 66.07 -4.68
C ILE A 786 -28.09 64.89 -5.23
N THR A 787 -28.38 63.95 -4.30
CA THR A 787 -29.64 63.16 -4.04
C THR A 787 -30.25 62.14 -5.02
N SER A 788 -30.19 60.86 -4.61
CA SER A 788 -31.31 59.93 -4.28
C SER A 788 -32.72 60.04 -4.89
N SER A 789 -33.34 58.87 -5.15
CA SER A 789 -34.57 58.43 -4.44
C SER A 789 -34.97 56.96 -4.71
N SER A 790 -35.82 56.42 -3.84
CA SER A 790 -36.36 55.03 -3.80
C SER A 790 -37.53 54.79 -4.75
N GLU A 791 -37.95 53.53 -4.98
CA GLU A 791 -39.18 52.96 -4.37
C GLU A 791 -39.37 51.44 -4.59
N LEU A 792 -40.52 50.90 -4.15
CA LEU A 792 -40.84 49.48 -3.92
C LEU A 792 -42.05 49.03 -4.78
N THR A 793 -42.17 47.73 -5.13
CA THR A 793 -43.36 46.85 -4.83
C THR A 793 -43.40 45.50 -5.57
N SER A 794 -43.73 44.44 -4.80
CA SER A 794 -44.52 43.22 -5.08
C SER A 794 -45.23 43.02 -6.44
N GLU A 795 -45.18 41.78 -7.00
CA GLU A 795 -46.38 40.95 -7.26
C GLU A 795 -46.09 39.45 -7.58
N THR A 796 -47.13 38.60 -7.46
CA THR A 796 -47.24 37.14 -7.78
C THR A 796 -48.74 36.81 -7.93
N PRO A 797 -49.20 35.59 -8.34
CA PRO A 797 -48.58 34.47 -9.07
C PRO A 797 -49.44 34.02 -10.30
N SER A 798 -49.10 32.91 -11.00
CA SER A 798 -50.10 32.06 -11.71
C SER A 798 -49.54 30.68 -12.16
N VAL A 799 -50.44 29.76 -12.55
CA VAL A 799 -50.26 28.28 -12.47
C VAL A 799 -50.49 27.58 -13.83
N THR A 800 -50.13 26.28 -13.92
CA THR A 800 -50.86 25.13 -14.54
C THR A 800 -50.38 24.46 -15.86
N THR A 801 -50.17 23.12 -15.80
CA THR A 801 -50.32 22.08 -16.88
C THR A 801 -49.44 22.14 -18.15
N VAL A 802 -49.14 21.10 -18.94
CA VAL A 802 -49.11 19.59 -18.92
C VAL A 802 -48.08 19.15 -20.03
N SER A 803 -47.65 17.89 -20.28
CA SER A 803 -48.20 16.54 -20.02
C SER A 803 -47.13 15.42 -20.03
N SER A 804 -47.58 14.17 -19.86
CA SER A 804 -46.84 12.89 -19.85
C SER A 804 -46.37 12.35 -21.21
N LEU A 805 -45.38 11.44 -21.20
CA LEU A 805 -45.37 10.23 -22.04
C LEU A 805 -44.87 9.01 -21.24
N THR A 806 -45.44 7.82 -21.49
CA THR A 806 -45.29 6.62 -20.65
C THR A 806 -44.52 5.49 -21.35
N GLY A 807 -43.68 4.77 -20.59
CA GLY A 807 -43.16 3.43 -20.94
C GLY A 807 -43.50 2.43 -19.84
N THR A 808 -44.06 1.26 -20.19
CA THR A 808 -44.73 0.36 -19.24
C THR A 808 -43.80 -0.73 -18.69
N ALA A 809 -43.90 -1.01 -17.39
CA ALA A 809 -43.18 -2.11 -16.75
C ALA A 809 -43.82 -3.49 -17.00
N THR A 810 -43.02 -4.55 -16.93
CA THR A 810 -43.49 -5.94 -16.78
C THR A 810 -43.27 -6.42 -15.35
N THR A 811 -44.32 -6.91 -14.69
CA THR A 811 -44.29 -7.46 -13.34
C THR A 811 -44.17 -8.98 -13.35
N GLY A 812 -43.46 -9.53 -12.35
CA GLY A 812 -43.27 -10.97 -12.17
C GLY A 812 -42.73 -11.28 -10.78
N THR A 813 -43.62 -11.50 -9.82
CA THR A 813 -43.28 -11.51 -8.39
C THR A 813 -42.81 -12.87 -7.90
N ALA A 814 -41.66 -12.90 -7.22
CA ALA A 814 -41.36 -13.87 -6.16
C ALA A 814 -40.71 -13.09 -5.01
N ALA A 815 -41.30 -13.16 -3.82
CA ALA A 815 -40.73 -12.50 -2.64
C ALA A 815 -39.71 -13.44 -2.00
N THR A 816 -38.42 -13.14 -2.16
CA THR A 816 -37.36 -13.72 -1.34
C THR A 816 -37.53 -13.18 0.08
N GLU A 817 -37.62 -14.05 1.08
CA GLU A 817 -37.48 -13.61 2.47
C GLU A 817 -36.05 -13.12 2.67
N ILE A 818 -35.90 -11.91 3.25
CA ILE A 818 -34.58 -11.32 3.53
C ILE A 818 -33.96 -12.11 4.69
N PRO A 819 -32.68 -12.53 4.59
CA PRO A 819 -32.04 -13.31 5.65
C PRO A 819 -32.08 -12.63 7.02
N ASN A 820 -32.32 -13.44 8.04
CA ASN A 820 -32.17 -13.04 9.44
C ASN A 820 -30.70 -12.60 9.69
N PRO A 821 -30.43 -11.39 10.22
CA PRO A 821 -29.06 -10.85 10.38
C PRO A 821 -28.12 -11.65 11.30
N THR A 822 -28.59 -12.74 11.90
CA THR A 822 -27.76 -13.66 12.71
C THR A 822 -27.22 -14.88 11.94
N ASP A 823 -27.64 -15.08 10.68
CA ASP A 823 -27.19 -16.17 9.81
C ASP A 823 -26.18 -15.69 8.74
N PRO A 824 -25.15 -16.48 8.37
CA PRO A 824 -24.21 -16.09 7.31
C PRO A 824 -24.87 -16.01 5.92
N ALA A 825 -24.97 -14.79 5.39
CA ALA A 825 -25.52 -14.49 4.07
C ALA A 825 -24.52 -13.69 3.21
N PRO A 826 -24.58 -13.75 1.87
CA PRO A 826 -23.81 -12.84 1.01
C PRO A 826 -24.12 -11.37 1.31
N VAL A 827 -23.12 -10.49 1.22
CA VAL A 827 -23.29 -9.03 1.42
C VAL A 827 -22.71 -8.24 0.24
N SER A 828 -23.29 -7.07 -0.06
CA SER A 828 -22.83 -6.23 -1.18
C SER A 828 -21.64 -5.33 -0.85
N GLY A 829 -21.31 -5.14 0.42
CA GLY A 829 -20.13 -4.40 0.86
C GLY A 829 -18.87 -5.25 0.99
N ALA A 830 -17.85 -4.69 1.66
CA ALA A 830 -16.56 -5.34 1.82
C ALA A 830 -16.66 -6.67 2.59
N GLY A 831 -15.88 -7.68 2.18
CA GLY A 831 -15.80 -9.00 2.84
C GLY A 831 -16.78 -10.06 2.30
N GLY A 832 -17.81 -9.68 1.54
CA GLY A 832 -18.59 -10.57 0.66
C GLY A 832 -19.55 -11.57 1.32
N VAL A 833 -19.33 -11.96 2.57
CA VAL A 833 -20.26 -12.76 3.39
C VAL A 833 -20.34 -12.17 4.79
N LEU A 834 -21.55 -11.99 5.31
CA LEU A 834 -21.85 -11.58 6.67
C LEU A 834 -21.20 -12.54 7.67
N GLN A 835 -20.47 -12.00 8.64
CA GLN A 835 -19.88 -12.74 9.74
C GLN A 835 -20.64 -12.40 11.03
N PRO A 836 -21.62 -13.21 11.48
CA PRO A 836 -22.48 -12.87 12.62
C PRO A 836 -21.72 -12.54 13.90
N THR A 837 -20.55 -13.16 14.12
CA THR A 837 -19.68 -12.85 15.27
C THR A 837 -19.00 -11.49 15.18
N ALA A 838 -18.62 -11.04 13.98
CA ALA A 838 -17.97 -9.74 13.78
C ALA A 838 -19.00 -8.59 13.73
N ALA A 839 -20.23 -8.89 13.27
CA ALA A 839 -21.36 -7.97 13.40
C ALA A 839 -21.79 -7.81 14.87
N ALA A 840 -21.90 -8.89 15.64
CA ALA A 840 -22.20 -8.84 17.07
C ALA A 840 -21.09 -8.13 17.89
N GLU A 841 -19.83 -8.18 17.46
CA GLU A 841 -18.72 -7.42 18.04
C GLU A 841 -18.83 -5.92 17.70
N ALA A 842 -19.09 -5.56 16.44
CA ALA A 842 -19.17 -4.16 16.00
C ALA A 842 -20.47 -3.43 16.44
N HIS A 843 -21.54 -4.16 16.76
CA HIS A 843 -22.84 -3.62 17.14
C HIS A 843 -23.33 -4.21 18.48
N GLU A 844 -22.50 -4.14 19.52
CA GLU A 844 -22.84 -4.63 20.87
C GLU A 844 -24.06 -3.89 21.46
N ARG A 845 -25.00 -4.68 22.01
CA ARG A 845 -26.28 -4.23 22.56
C ARG A 845 -26.14 -3.38 23.83
N ASP A 846 -26.74 -2.19 23.85
CA ASP A 846 -26.77 -1.32 25.03
C ASP A 846 -27.96 -1.65 25.97
N ASP A 847 -27.69 -2.51 26.96
CA ASP A 847 -28.62 -2.84 28.06
C ASP A 847 -28.80 -1.71 29.09
N THR A 848 -28.04 -0.60 28.99
CA THR A 848 -28.25 0.60 29.82
C THR A 848 -29.08 1.68 29.12
N ALA A 849 -29.47 1.46 27.87
CA ALA A 849 -30.17 2.44 27.04
C ALA A 849 -31.62 2.73 27.49
N THR A 850 -31.87 4.00 27.84
CA THR A 850 -33.19 4.59 27.97
C THR A 850 -33.76 4.93 26.59
N ARG A 851 -34.98 4.46 26.30
CA ARG A 851 -35.63 4.60 25.00
C ARG A 851 -36.89 5.45 25.09
N ALA A 852 -37.03 6.38 24.15
CA ALA A 852 -38.28 7.08 23.91
C ALA A 852 -39.29 6.18 23.18
N PHE A 853 -38.81 5.33 22.26
CA PHE A 853 -39.60 4.41 21.46
C PHE A 853 -38.82 3.13 21.14
N THR A 854 -39.54 2.01 20.96
CA THR A 854 -38.99 0.69 20.67
C THR A 854 -39.85 -0.04 19.63
N SER A 855 -39.23 -0.67 18.63
CA SER A 855 -39.88 -1.39 17.52
C SER A 855 -40.94 -0.56 16.76
N VAL A 856 -40.69 0.74 16.64
CA VAL A 856 -41.54 1.68 15.92
C VAL A 856 -41.12 1.80 14.45
N SER A 857 -42.02 2.26 13.59
CA SER A 857 -41.69 2.52 12.18
C SER A 857 -41.60 4.02 11.93
N ILE A 858 -40.53 4.46 11.27
CA ILE A 858 -40.27 5.89 11.06
C ILE A 858 -40.69 6.25 9.62
N ARG A 859 -41.61 7.21 9.48
CA ARG A 859 -42.18 7.64 8.20
C ARG A 859 -41.64 9.01 7.78
N ALA A 860 -41.12 9.08 6.57
CA ALA A 860 -40.69 10.29 5.88
C ALA A 860 -41.82 11.27 5.57
N SER A 861 -41.45 12.52 5.32
CA SER A 861 -42.34 13.60 4.85
C SER A 861 -43.04 13.29 3.52
N ASP A 862 -42.47 12.41 2.68
CA ASP A 862 -43.08 11.92 1.43
C ASP A 862 -44.07 10.75 1.62
N GLY A 863 -44.26 10.29 2.86
CA GLY A 863 -45.17 9.21 3.24
C GLY A 863 -44.57 7.80 3.23
N ARG A 864 -43.32 7.61 2.79
CA ARG A 864 -42.62 6.30 2.81
C ARG A 864 -42.02 5.99 4.20
N CYS A 865 -41.78 4.72 4.48
CA CYS A 865 -41.11 4.29 5.72
C CYS A 865 -39.62 4.01 5.48
N LEU A 866 -38.81 4.27 6.51
CA LEU A 866 -37.39 3.87 6.54
C LEU A 866 -37.29 2.34 6.51
N PHE A 867 -36.29 1.82 5.78
CA PHE A 867 -36.07 0.39 5.60
C PHE A 867 -34.57 0.04 5.65
N VAL A 868 -34.27 -1.08 6.32
CA VAL A 868 -32.92 -1.63 6.48
C VAL A 868 -32.81 -2.98 5.77
N ASP A 869 -31.87 -3.10 4.83
CA ASP A 869 -31.44 -4.39 4.29
C ASP A 869 -30.16 -4.85 5.02
N PRO A 870 -30.19 -5.92 5.84
CA PRO A 870 -29.04 -6.41 6.59
C PRO A 870 -27.92 -7.00 5.70
N THR A 871 -28.15 -7.18 4.41
CA THR A 871 -27.17 -7.65 3.41
C THR A 871 -26.50 -6.53 2.62
N ALA A 872 -27.00 -5.29 2.72
CA ALA A 872 -26.51 -4.17 1.91
C ALA A 872 -25.20 -3.51 2.42
N GLY A 873 -24.73 -3.89 3.61
CA GLY A 873 -23.53 -3.37 4.27
C GLY A 873 -22.26 -4.21 4.03
N ASP A 874 -21.22 -3.98 4.84
CA ASP A 874 -20.03 -4.83 4.90
C ASP A 874 -20.25 -6.14 5.68
N PHE A 875 -19.21 -6.98 5.78
CA PHE A 875 -19.23 -8.25 6.51
C PHE A 875 -19.55 -8.14 8.02
N ARG A 876 -19.58 -6.92 8.57
CA ARG A 876 -19.92 -6.57 9.95
C ARG A 876 -21.24 -5.84 10.08
N GLN A 877 -21.94 -5.54 8.97
CA GLN A 877 -23.15 -4.71 8.90
C GLN A 877 -22.94 -3.19 9.08
N ASN A 878 -21.71 -2.70 8.92
CA ASN A 878 -21.48 -1.26 8.74
C ASN A 878 -21.98 -0.78 7.38
N LEU A 879 -22.25 0.53 7.27
CA LEU A 879 -22.53 1.24 6.01
C LEU A 879 -23.79 0.75 5.28
N ILE A 880 -24.79 0.21 5.99
CA ILE A 880 -26.07 -0.17 5.38
C ILE A 880 -26.84 1.10 4.97
N PRO A 881 -27.21 1.27 3.68
CA PRO A 881 -27.99 2.40 3.22
C PRO A 881 -29.46 2.28 3.67
N ILE A 882 -29.97 3.30 4.36
CA ILE A 882 -31.40 3.38 4.69
C ILE A 882 -32.21 3.71 3.44
N SER A 883 -33.06 2.76 3.05
CA SER A 883 -33.95 2.84 1.90
C SER A 883 -35.33 3.37 2.28
N LEU A 884 -36.13 3.78 1.29
CA LEU A 884 -37.49 4.31 1.49
C LEU A 884 -38.53 3.46 0.74
N VAL A 885 -39.38 2.78 1.50
CA VAL A 885 -40.38 1.82 1.00
C VAL A 885 -41.81 2.25 1.33
N GLU A 886 -42.81 1.61 0.72
CA GLU A 886 -44.19 1.69 1.22
C GLU A 886 -44.25 1.16 2.66
N CYS A 887 -44.82 1.93 3.58
CA CYS A 887 -45.03 1.49 4.97
C CYS A 887 -45.89 0.22 5.03
N ARG A 888 -45.29 -0.90 5.42
CA ARG A 888 -45.91 -2.22 5.56
C ARG A 888 -45.70 -2.83 6.95
N GLY A 889 -44.86 -2.20 7.79
CA GLY A 889 -44.64 -2.58 9.18
C GLY A 889 -43.81 -3.86 9.36
N THR A 890 -43.05 -4.26 8.35
CA THR A 890 -42.14 -5.42 8.40
C THR A 890 -41.01 -5.20 9.42
N ALA A 891 -40.33 -6.27 9.83
CA ALA A 891 -39.23 -6.19 10.80
C ALA A 891 -38.08 -5.26 10.34
N ASN A 892 -37.85 -5.19 9.02
CA ASN A 892 -36.88 -4.30 8.38
C ASN A 892 -37.27 -2.80 8.43
N GLU A 893 -38.51 -2.49 8.79
CA GLU A 893 -39.03 -1.13 9.01
C GLU A 893 -39.08 -0.76 10.51
N LYS A 894 -38.40 -1.53 11.38
CA LYS A 894 -38.44 -1.34 12.86
C LYS A 894 -37.17 -0.72 13.42
N PHE A 895 -37.39 0.31 14.24
CA PHE A 895 -36.36 1.13 14.85
C PHE A 895 -36.65 1.39 16.33
N ASP A 896 -35.57 1.63 17.06
CA ASP A 896 -35.52 2.04 18.46
C ASP A 896 -34.88 3.43 18.55
N ILE A 897 -35.32 4.24 19.51
CA ILE A 897 -34.91 5.65 19.67
C ILE A 897 -34.36 5.84 21.09
N VAL A 898 -33.03 5.90 21.20
CA VAL A 898 -32.27 5.91 22.46
C VAL A 898 -31.87 7.32 22.84
N THR A 899 -32.34 7.80 24.00
CA THR A 899 -32.13 9.18 24.49
C THR A 899 -31.13 9.30 25.64
N ALA A 900 -30.71 8.17 26.22
CA ALA A 900 -29.57 8.07 27.14
C ALA A 900 -29.06 6.63 27.18
N GLY A 901 -27.77 6.38 27.44
CA GLY A 901 -27.18 5.04 27.57
C GLY A 901 -25.65 5.07 27.57
N ARG A 902 -25.01 3.90 27.51
CA ARG A 902 -23.56 3.77 27.24
C ARG A 902 -23.19 4.41 25.90
N HIS A 903 -24.10 4.36 24.92
CA HIS A 903 -23.90 4.91 23.57
C HIS A 903 -24.68 6.20 23.28
N ASN A 904 -25.25 6.87 24.29
CA ASN A 904 -25.73 8.25 24.18
C ASN A 904 -25.66 8.95 25.56
N ASP A 905 -24.73 9.89 25.73
CA ASP A 905 -24.58 10.73 26.93
C ASP A 905 -24.94 12.21 26.68
N ALA A 906 -25.40 12.55 25.46
CA ALA A 906 -25.65 13.92 25.03
C ALA A 906 -27.11 14.35 25.25
N ALA A 907 -27.30 15.38 26.08
CA ALA A 907 -28.60 15.98 26.36
C ALA A 907 -29.32 16.48 25.09
N ASP A 908 -30.66 16.45 25.13
CA ASP A 908 -31.56 16.89 24.06
C ASP A 908 -31.27 16.24 22.68
N SER A 909 -30.77 15.00 22.69
CA SER A 909 -30.45 14.22 21.49
C SER A 909 -30.90 12.77 21.55
N ALA A 910 -31.10 12.14 20.39
CA ALA A 910 -31.41 10.73 20.24
C ALA A 910 -30.48 10.03 19.23
N LEU A 911 -30.22 8.75 19.50
CA LEU A 911 -29.61 7.79 18.59
C LEU A 911 -30.71 6.88 18.02
N VAL A 912 -30.81 6.80 16.70
CA VAL A 912 -31.81 5.95 16.00
C VAL A 912 -31.14 4.66 15.55
N ILE A 913 -31.66 3.51 16.01
CA ILE A 913 -31.05 2.19 15.81
C ILE A 913 -32.07 1.21 15.23
N SER A 914 -31.63 0.16 14.52
CA SER A 914 -32.55 -0.85 13.99
C SER A 914 -32.90 -1.90 15.04
N SER A 915 -34.19 -2.19 15.18
CA SER A 915 -34.68 -3.25 16.07
C SER A 915 -34.45 -4.66 15.49
N LEU A 916 -34.18 -4.78 14.18
CA LEU A 916 -34.11 -6.05 13.45
C LEU A 916 -33.01 -7.00 13.96
N ALA A 917 -31.91 -6.46 14.49
CA ALA A 917 -30.77 -7.23 14.99
C ALA A 917 -30.51 -7.03 16.50
N GLY A 918 -31.48 -6.50 17.25
CA GLY A 918 -31.36 -6.36 18.71
C GLY A 918 -30.43 -5.24 19.16
N ASP A 919 -30.70 -4.02 18.70
CA ASP A 919 -30.03 -2.75 19.07
C ASP A 919 -28.77 -2.38 18.28
N THR A 920 -28.81 -2.56 16.96
CA THR A 920 -27.70 -2.22 16.06
C THR A 920 -27.95 -0.88 15.34
N VAL A 921 -27.02 0.09 15.43
CA VAL A 921 -27.02 1.24 14.51
C VAL A 921 -26.53 0.75 13.14
N THR A 922 -27.32 0.92 12.08
CA THR A 922 -27.02 0.38 10.74
C THR A 922 -26.34 1.36 9.78
N ILE A 923 -26.41 2.68 10.04
CA ILE A 923 -25.64 3.68 9.27
C ILE A 923 -24.14 3.48 9.51
N PHE A 924 -23.75 3.32 10.78
CA PHE A 924 -22.41 2.97 11.23
C PHE A 924 -22.49 2.46 12.68
N SER A 925 -21.62 1.54 13.07
CA SER A 925 -21.53 0.96 14.43
C SER A 925 -21.68 1.94 15.60
N CYS A 926 -22.31 1.44 16.69
CA CYS A 926 -22.38 2.12 17.98
C CYS A 926 -20.94 2.39 18.48
N GLY A 927 -20.59 3.65 18.75
CA GLY A 927 -19.23 4.02 19.15
C GLY A 927 -18.31 4.56 18.04
N GLY A 928 -18.84 5.00 16.89
CA GLY A 928 -18.10 5.83 15.92
C GLY A 928 -16.89 5.20 15.22
N ARG A 929 -16.65 3.89 15.39
CA ARG A 929 -15.57 3.10 14.77
C ARG A 929 -16.10 1.75 14.31
N ALA A 930 -15.69 1.26 13.14
CA ALA A 930 -16.21 0.06 12.46
C ALA A 930 -16.00 -1.30 13.20
N ASP A 931 -15.51 -1.26 14.44
CA ASP A 931 -15.30 -2.36 15.37
C ASP A 931 -15.99 -2.15 16.74
N GLY A 932 -16.86 -1.13 16.86
CA GLY A 932 -17.69 -0.87 18.03
C GLY A 932 -16.96 -0.31 19.26
N ASN A 933 -15.64 -0.06 19.19
CA ASN A 933 -14.82 0.19 20.39
C ASN A 933 -14.67 1.65 20.84
N GLY A 934 -15.25 2.61 20.11
CA GLY A 934 -15.16 4.04 20.44
C GLY A 934 -16.40 4.59 21.17
N LEU A 935 -16.55 5.91 21.14
CA LEU A 935 -17.72 6.63 21.65
C LEU A 935 -18.56 7.15 20.48
N THR A 936 -19.88 7.27 20.68
CA THR A 936 -20.81 7.70 19.65
C THR A 936 -20.45 9.08 19.12
N ASN A 937 -20.38 9.21 17.80
CA ASN A 937 -20.05 10.47 17.13
C ASN A 937 -21.28 11.39 17.09
N SER A 938 -21.09 12.71 17.19
CA SER A 938 -22.17 13.69 17.00
C SER A 938 -22.82 13.61 15.61
N GLY A 939 -22.14 13.05 14.61
CA GLY A 939 -22.74 12.70 13.31
C GLY A 939 -23.71 11.50 13.34
N GLN A 940 -23.82 10.77 14.46
CA GLN A 940 -24.78 9.66 14.67
C GLN A 940 -26.00 10.09 15.51
N LEU A 941 -25.94 11.25 16.17
CA LEU A 941 -26.99 11.78 17.04
C LEU A 941 -27.82 12.83 16.31
N ILE A 942 -29.14 12.86 16.57
CA ILE A 942 -30.07 13.89 16.07
C ILE A 942 -30.73 14.65 17.24
N PRO A 943 -31.07 15.94 17.13
CA PRO A 943 -31.81 16.68 18.14
C PRO A 943 -33.16 16.03 18.46
N TYR A 944 -33.40 15.77 19.76
CA TYR A 944 -34.65 15.21 20.25
C TYR A 944 -34.90 15.61 21.71
N ILE A 945 -35.97 16.37 21.94
CA ILE A 945 -36.41 16.79 23.28
C ILE A 945 -37.59 15.91 23.74
N SER A 946 -38.68 15.91 22.96
CA SER A 946 -39.84 15.02 23.14
C SER A 946 -40.79 15.10 21.94
N GLY A 947 -41.56 14.05 21.69
CA GLY A 947 -42.63 14.03 20.68
C GLY A 947 -42.53 12.84 19.73
N THR A 948 -43.42 12.78 18.74
CA THR A 948 -43.38 11.76 17.68
C THR A 948 -42.63 12.20 16.43
N ASP A 949 -42.32 13.49 16.28
CA ASP A 949 -41.67 14.02 15.09
C ASP A 949 -40.17 14.24 15.33
N LEU A 950 -39.36 13.76 14.39
CA LEU A 950 -37.90 13.72 14.46
C LEU A 950 -37.32 14.57 13.32
N THR A 951 -36.55 15.60 13.67
CA THR A 951 -35.73 16.33 12.69
C THR A 951 -34.42 15.58 12.52
N PHE A 952 -34.20 14.94 11.36
CA PHE A 952 -32.95 14.20 11.10
C PHE A 952 -31.81 15.16 10.72
N ALA A 953 -31.44 16.08 11.61
CA ALA A 953 -30.25 16.92 11.50
C ALA A 953 -29.12 16.30 12.36
N PRO A 954 -28.01 15.78 11.80
CA PRO A 954 -26.95 15.24 12.63
C PRO A 954 -26.31 16.35 13.48
N THR A 955 -26.08 16.13 14.77
CA THR A 955 -25.60 17.19 15.67
C THR A 955 -24.21 17.73 15.32
N SER A 956 -23.39 16.99 14.55
CA SER A 956 -22.16 17.50 13.94
C SER A 956 -22.39 18.70 13.00
N GLU A 957 -23.53 18.70 12.31
CA GLU A 957 -23.89 19.63 11.24
C GLU A 957 -24.56 20.91 11.75
N ARG A 958 -24.81 21.02 13.07
CA ARG A 958 -25.33 22.22 13.76
C ARG A 958 -26.60 22.81 13.10
N ASN A 959 -27.50 21.96 12.62
CA ASN A 959 -28.73 22.32 11.88
C ASN A 959 -28.50 23.07 10.55
N VAL A 960 -27.29 22.99 9.95
CA VAL A 960 -27.03 23.45 8.58
C VAL A 960 -27.41 22.35 7.58
N THR A 961 -26.90 21.14 7.80
CA THR A 961 -27.22 19.95 6.98
C THR A 961 -28.28 19.09 7.66
N CYS A 962 -29.31 18.72 6.91
CA CYS A 962 -30.36 17.78 7.30
C CYS A 962 -30.34 16.55 6.38
N ILE A 963 -30.85 15.43 6.88
CA ILE A 963 -31.17 14.25 6.07
C ILE A 963 -32.63 14.37 5.63
N VAL A 964 -32.88 14.16 4.35
CA VAL A 964 -34.21 14.28 3.71
C VAL A 964 -34.50 13.07 2.80
N PRO A 965 -35.77 12.85 2.43
CA PRO A 965 -36.14 11.82 1.46
C PRO A 965 -35.61 12.13 0.04
N GLY A 966 -34.97 11.16 -0.59
CA GLY A 966 -34.54 11.22 -1.99
C GLY A 966 -35.16 10.11 -2.86
N GLU A 967 -34.60 9.90 -4.05
CA GLU A 967 -35.03 8.84 -4.96
C GLU A 967 -34.64 7.45 -4.41
N GLY A 968 -35.54 6.87 -3.61
CA GLY A 968 -35.46 5.50 -3.10
C GLY A 968 -34.67 5.32 -1.79
N ARG A 969 -33.93 6.34 -1.36
CA ARG A 969 -33.11 6.33 -0.13
C ARG A 969 -33.06 7.71 0.53
N LEU A 970 -32.51 7.77 1.74
CA LEU A 970 -32.17 9.03 2.40
C LEU A 970 -30.97 9.73 1.72
N VAL A 971 -30.97 11.06 1.71
CA VAL A 971 -29.89 11.92 1.19
C VAL A 971 -29.67 13.14 2.09
N SER A 972 -28.48 13.75 2.05
CA SER A 972 -28.19 15.01 2.74
C SER A 972 -28.62 16.23 1.90
N ALA A 973 -29.21 17.23 2.53
CA ALA A 973 -29.59 18.52 1.94
C ALA A 973 -29.48 19.65 3.00
N PRO A 974 -29.54 20.93 2.63
CA PRO A 974 -29.70 22.01 3.60
C PRO A 974 -31.00 21.84 4.42
N CYS A 975 -30.98 22.20 5.70
CA CYS A 975 -32.18 22.20 6.53
C CYS A 975 -33.18 23.27 6.05
N ALA A 976 -34.38 22.85 5.62
CA ALA A 976 -35.40 23.73 5.06
C ALA A 976 -36.49 24.10 6.08
N GLU A 977 -37.08 25.29 5.96
CA GLU A 977 -38.22 25.69 6.83
C GLU A 977 -39.52 24.93 6.52
N GLU A 978 -39.63 24.33 5.33
CA GLU A 978 -40.84 23.61 4.87
C GLU A 978 -41.04 22.21 5.50
N GLY A 979 -40.12 21.75 6.35
CA GLY A 979 -40.28 20.52 7.14
C GLY A 979 -40.05 19.20 6.39
N SER A 980 -39.41 19.23 5.21
CA SER A 980 -39.09 18.02 4.44
C SER A 980 -38.15 17.06 5.17
N GLN A 981 -37.36 17.56 6.12
CA GLN A 981 -36.48 16.83 7.05
C GLN A 981 -37.18 16.22 8.28
N ILE A 982 -38.50 16.37 8.41
CA ILE A 982 -39.27 15.86 9.54
C ILE A 982 -39.74 14.43 9.24
N PHE A 983 -39.45 13.52 10.16
CA PHE A 983 -39.86 12.11 10.12
C PHE A 983 -40.78 11.81 11.30
N THR A 984 -41.99 11.33 11.04
CA THR A 984 -42.97 10.97 12.08
C THR A 984 -42.80 9.51 12.51
N VAL A 985 -42.64 9.29 13.80
CA VAL A 985 -42.69 7.98 14.46
C VAL A 985 -44.12 7.43 14.42
N LEU A 986 -44.28 6.27 13.80
CA LEU A 986 -45.48 5.44 13.84
C LEU A 986 -45.27 4.34 14.88
N ALA A 987 -45.90 4.50 16.04
CA ALA A 987 -45.94 3.54 17.14
C ALA A 987 -47.10 2.54 16.98
#